data_AF-A0A925DUL7-F1
#
_entry.id   AF-A0A925DUL7-F1
#
_cell.length_a   1.000
_cell.length_b   1.000
_cell.length_c   1.000
_cell.angle_alpha   90.00
_cell.angle_beta   90.00
_cell.angle_gamma   90.00
#
_symmetry.space_group_name_H-M   'P 1'
#
loop_
_entity.id
_entity.type
_entity.pdbx_description
1 polymer ?
#
loop_
_entity_poly.entity_id
_entity_poly.type
_entity_poly.pdbx_seq_one_letter_code
_entity_poly.pdbx_strand_id
1 'polypeptide(L)'
;MKSNLPKKNRPEKLIRSANLFPVVGIGASAGGLDAFKKLLKAIPEDSGMAYVLVQHLAPTHESMLPEILQKITPIPVLEITDDIKVLPDHIYVIPSNKMMVATDGVLLLAPRPEKGKTERNLPIDLFFTSLAEVHQEHAIGVVLSGTASDGTEGLKAIKEHGGITFAQDEASAEYEGMPHSAAQAGVVDFILPPEEIPAKLLEVTSKTAISDEELQNIPKQDEDVFKQILSLLRIRKGVDFTYYKQTTVRRRILRRMVVNKNEEPGEYLKFLRGNNPEQDLLYQDMLIPVTSFFRDKKVFESLCNEVFPTILKNKIPGEITRIWVAGCSTGQEAYSFAICFKEFLGDDHERIQIFGTDLSEPAIIKARSGIYEKTELDSVSPQRLKEYFTKNNGGYQVNKSIRDMCVFAHHNFLKDPPFGKMDCISCRNVLIYMEPYLQKKALTTFHYALNAKGFLLLGKSETTGGVPDLFASAAKTDKLYTRKDVPGRFMQVTSQRSEQILSRAVDQSKSDSDSYRNRSDFQKTADDILLTKYTPAGVVVNEAMDIVHFRGNTANYLEQAPGKPSHNLLMMAKNGLGFELRNILHKAKTDKAAVIKENIPLQVNGSLRNVSIEAVPLPNTLEPYYLILFHDYNLTDTDGSVISNKKKISSKVKKDEKDIRIQLLEQELSQLREDMRSITEDQEASNEELQSANEELLSGSEELQSLNEELETSKEELQSTNEELTVLNHELVGLNEQVTDARNYSENIVATLYQPLLVLDKHLRV
;
A
#
# COMPACT_ATOMS: atom_id res chain seq x y z
N MET A 1 48.29 14.81 -20.91
CA MET A 1 48.34 14.16 -19.58
C MET A 1 47.26 14.76 -18.68
N LYS A 2 46.07 14.17 -18.64
CA LYS A 2 45.07 14.35 -17.58
C LYS A 2 44.62 12.94 -17.22
N SER A 3 44.90 12.54 -15.99
CA SER A 3 44.65 11.21 -15.45
C SER A 3 43.15 11.00 -15.24
N ASN A 4 42.58 10.06 -16.01
CA ASN A 4 41.30 9.45 -15.72
C ASN A 4 41.48 8.52 -14.52
N LEU A 5 41.13 8.99 -13.32
CA LEU A 5 40.89 8.13 -12.17
C LEU A 5 39.47 7.55 -12.29
N PRO A 6 39.27 6.23 -12.12
CA PRO A 6 37.94 5.63 -12.17
C PRO A 6 37.11 6.10 -10.96
N LYS A 7 35.84 6.44 -11.23
CA LYS A 7 34.86 6.84 -10.21
C LYS A 7 34.65 5.68 -9.23
N LYS A 8 34.90 5.93 -7.94
CA LYS A 8 34.57 5.01 -6.84
C LYS A 8 33.08 4.64 -6.84
N ASN A 9 32.83 3.34 -6.70
CA ASN A 9 31.54 2.66 -6.53
C ASN A 9 30.51 3.49 -5.75
N ARG A 10 29.43 3.86 -6.43
CA ARG A 10 28.15 4.17 -5.79
C ARG A 10 27.47 2.82 -5.48
N PRO A 11 26.81 2.62 -4.33
CA PRO A 11 25.93 1.46 -4.17
C PRO A 11 24.81 1.59 -5.19
N GLU A 12 24.74 0.63 -6.11
CA GLU A 12 23.62 0.51 -7.03
C GLU A 12 22.35 0.25 -6.22
N LYS A 13 21.25 0.85 -6.68
CA LYS A 13 19.96 0.77 -6.00
C LYS A 13 19.44 -0.66 -6.17
N LEU A 14 19.16 -1.36 -5.07
CA LEU A 14 18.57 -2.70 -5.11
C LEU A 14 17.23 -2.68 -5.87
N ILE A 15 17.10 -3.57 -6.86
CA ILE A 15 15.91 -3.71 -7.72
C ILE A 15 15.19 -5.00 -7.31
N ARG A 16 13.86 -4.95 -7.22
CA ARG A 16 13.04 -6.13 -6.92
C ARG A 16 13.16 -7.16 -8.04
N SER A 17 13.31 -8.43 -7.69
CA SER A 17 13.41 -9.50 -8.67
C SER A 17 12.05 -9.78 -9.31
N ALA A 18 12.06 -10.14 -10.59
CA ALA A 18 10.90 -10.73 -11.28
C ALA A 18 10.78 -12.26 -11.04
N ASN A 19 11.70 -12.87 -10.30
CA ASN A 19 11.68 -14.30 -10.02
C ASN A 19 10.48 -14.67 -9.14
N LEU A 20 9.74 -15.71 -9.55
CA LEU A 20 8.56 -16.22 -8.85
C LEU A 20 8.84 -17.47 -7.98
N PHE A 21 10.11 -17.88 -7.87
CA PHE A 21 10.51 -19.07 -7.11
C PHE A 21 11.26 -18.69 -5.82
N PRO A 22 11.23 -19.56 -4.78
CA PRO A 22 11.91 -19.28 -3.52
C PRO A 22 13.44 -19.29 -3.64
N VAL A 23 14.09 -18.31 -3.01
CA VAL A 23 15.56 -18.24 -2.89
C VAL A 23 15.93 -18.39 -1.41
N VAL A 24 16.66 -19.45 -1.11
CA VAL A 24 17.05 -19.85 0.25
C VAL A 24 18.48 -19.37 0.52
N GLY A 25 18.62 -18.31 1.31
CA GLY A 25 19.90 -17.91 1.87
C GLY A 25 20.26 -18.77 3.08
N ILE A 26 21.43 -19.40 3.06
CA ILE A 26 21.91 -20.29 4.13
C ILE A 26 23.20 -19.73 4.71
N GLY A 27 23.14 -19.25 5.94
CA GLY A 27 24.25 -18.66 6.67
C GLY A 27 24.88 -19.65 7.65
N ALA A 28 26.20 -19.82 7.61
CA ALA A 28 26.92 -20.60 8.61
C ALA A 28 28.31 -20.02 8.91
N SER A 29 28.89 -20.40 10.05
CA SER A 29 30.24 -19.95 10.44
C SER A 29 31.04 -21.15 10.95
N ALA A 30 31.57 -21.12 12.18
CA ALA A 30 32.25 -22.24 12.81
C ALA A 30 31.32 -23.48 12.89
N GLY A 31 31.85 -24.64 12.48
CA GLY A 31 31.06 -25.89 12.36
C GLY A 31 30.08 -25.92 11.18
N GLY A 32 30.04 -24.87 10.34
CA GLY A 32 29.08 -24.76 9.24
C GLY A 32 29.22 -25.82 8.14
N LEU A 33 30.42 -26.38 7.94
CA LEU A 33 30.65 -27.38 6.88
C LEU A 33 29.86 -28.67 7.13
N ASP A 34 29.84 -29.18 8.37
CA ASP A 34 29.09 -30.40 8.70
C ASP A 34 27.58 -30.16 8.55
N ALA A 35 27.10 -29.01 9.02
CA ALA A 35 25.71 -28.58 8.86
C ALA A 35 25.31 -28.47 7.37
N PHE A 36 26.16 -27.88 6.51
CA PHE A 36 25.92 -27.84 5.07
C PHE A 36 25.84 -29.23 4.46
N LYS A 37 26.75 -30.15 4.81
CA LYS A 37 26.73 -31.52 4.27
C LYS A 37 25.44 -32.25 4.62
N LYS A 38 25.01 -32.15 5.89
CA LYS A 38 23.77 -32.77 6.38
C LYS A 38 22.54 -32.20 5.67
N LEU A 39 22.47 -30.88 5.55
CA LEU A 39 21.37 -30.18 4.89
C LEU A 39 21.33 -30.49 3.38
N LEU A 40 22.43 -30.31 2.65
CA LEU A 40 22.45 -30.51 1.20
C LEU A 40 22.17 -31.96 0.78
N LYS A 41 22.55 -32.93 1.60
CA LYS A 41 22.27 -34.35 1.34
C LYS A 41 20.77 -34.67 1.40
N ALA A 42 19.99 -33.87 2.12
CA ALA A 42 18.54 -34.06 2.28
C ALA A 42 17.71 -33.23 1.27
N ILE A 43 18.34 -32.40 0.43
CA ILE A 43 17.64 -31.63 -0.61
C ILE A 43 17.46 -32.50 -1.87
N PRO A 44 16.24 -32.60 -2.44
CA PRO A 44 16.02 -33.27 -3.72
C PRO A 44 16.50 -32.43 -4.92
N GLU A 45 16.81 -33.09 -6.04
CA GLU A 45 17.33 -32.43 -7.25
C GLU A 45 16.36 -31.42 -7.89
N ASP A 46 15.06 -31.64 -7.74
CA ASP A 46 13.96 -30.91 -8.37
C ASP A 46 13.15 -30.10 -7.35
N SER A 47 13.83 -29.54 -6.36
CA SER A 47 13.22 -28.77 -5.28
C SER A 47 12.46 -27.51 -5.74
N GLY A 48 12.72 -27.01 -6.95
CA GLY A 48 12.18 -25.77 -7.50
C GLY A 48 12.72 -24.51 -6.82
N MET A 49 13.77 -24.63 -5.99
CA MET A 49 14.34 -23.56 -5.17
C MET A 49 15.81 -23.32 -5.52
N ALA A 50 16.28 -22.10 -5.32
CA ALA A 50 17.71 -21.78 -5.39
C ALA A 50 18.30 -21.67 -3.99
N TYR A 51 19.53 -22.16 -3.79
CA TYR A 51 20.21 -22.14 -2.50
C TYR A 51 21.46 -21.29 -2.59
N VAL A 52 21.64 -20.37 -1.66
CA VAL A 52 22.81 -19.48 -1.63
C VAL A 52 23.51 -19.62 -0.29
N LEU A 53 24.69 -20.25 -0.29
CA LEU A 53 25.47 -20.54 0.90
C LEU A 53 26.43 -19.38 1.16
N VAL A 54 26.25 -18.77 2.33
CA VAL A 54 27.10 -17.70 2.85
C VAL A 54 27.85 -18.22 4.06
N GLN A 55 29.17 -18.41 3.90
CA GLN A 55 30.04 -18.83 5.00
C GLN A 55 31.08 -17.76 5.33
N HIS A 56 31.35 -17.58 6.61
CA HIS A 56 32.47 -16.76 7.06
C HIS A 56 33.81 -17.47 6.82
N LEU A 57 34.39 -17.29 5.62
CA LEU A 57 35.68 -17.87 5.23
C LEU A 57 36.88 -16.99 5.68
N ALA A 58 38.01 -17.63 6.01
CA ALA A 58 39.26 -16.94 6.29
C ALA A 58 39.84 -16.35 4.98
N PRO A 59 40.36 -15.09 4.96
CA PRO A 59 40.70 -14.40 3.71
C PRO A 59 41.86 -15.00 2.89
N THR A 60 42.62 -15.94 3.45
CA THR A 60 43.95 -16.35 2.95
C THR A 60 43.97 -17.68 2.21
N HIS A 61 42.82 -18.33 2.00
CA HIS A 61 42.74 -19.61 1.27
C HIS A 61 41.63 -19.58 0.20
N GLU A 62 41.95 -20.09 -1.00
CA GLU A 62 40.95 -20.50 -1.97
C GLU A 62 40.05 -21.57 -1.33
N SER A 63 38.74 -21.37 -1.45
CA SER A 63 37.76 -22.21 -0.78
C SER A 63 37.49 -23.43 -1.66
N MET A 64 37.95 -24.62 -1.21
CA MET A 64 37.58 -25.89 -1.85
C MET A 64 36.12 -26.31 -1.55
N LEU A 65 35.31 -25.40 -1.00
CA LEU A 65 33.96 -25.68 -0.55
C LEU A 65 33.03 -26.14 -1.68
N PRO A 66 32.99 -25.51 -2.88
CA PRO A 66 32.15 -25.96 -3.98
C PRO A 66 32.45 -27.42 -4.37
N GLU A 67 33.72 -27.78 -4.51
CA GLU A 67 34.16 -29.13 -4.87
C GLU A 67 33.82 -30.18 -3.80
N ILE A 68 33.91 -29.79 -2.52
CA ILE A 68 33.54 -30.67 -1.40
C ILE A 68 32.03 -30.91 -1.41
N LEU A 69 31.23 -29.86 -1.60
CA LEU A 69 29.78 -29.95 -1.57
C LEU A 69 29.22 -30.64 -2.82
N GLN A 70 29.83 -30.46 -3.99
CA GLN A 70 29.44 -31.15 -5.23
C GLN A 70 29.53 -32.67 -5.12
N LYS A 71 30.40 -33.21 -4.26
CA LYS A 71 30.50 -34.66 -3.99
C LYS A 71 29.37 -35.19 -3.10
N ILE A 72 28.62 -34.31 -2.45
CA ILE A 72 27.58 -34.65 -1.47
C ILE A 72 26.18 -34.58 -2.09
N THR A 73 25.99 -33.71 -3.08
CA THR A 73 24.70 -33.50 -3.73
C THR A 73 24.84 -33.59 -5.25
N PRO A 74 23.85 -34.20 -5.93
CA PRO A 74 23.75 -34.18 -7.39
C PRO A 74 23.34 -32.82 -7.96
N ILE A 75 22.83 -31.90 -7.13
CA ILE A 75 22.47 -30.54 -7.54
C ILE A 75 23.75 -29.78 -7.98
N PRO A 76 23.72 -28.99 -9.07
CA PRO A 76 24.85 -28.18 -9.48
C PRO A 76 25.29 -27.21 -8.38
N VAL A 77 26.56 -27.32 -7.95
CA VAL A 77 27.19 -26.41 -6.98
C VAL A 77 28.15 -25.48 -7.71
N LEU A 78 27.80 -24.20 -7.75
CA LEU A 78 28.53 -23.15 -8.45
C LEU A 78 29.15 -22.17 -7.46
N GLU A 79 30.42 -21.86 -7.62
CA GLU A 79 31.02 -20.70 -6.96
C GLU A 79 30.51 -19.42 -7.63
N ILE A 80 30.14 -18.42 -6.83
CA ILE A 80 29.58 -17.19 -7.35
C ILE A 80 30.67 -16.36 -8.01
N THR A 81 30.48 -16.05 -9.29
CA THR A 81 31.23 -15.05 -10.04
C THR A 81 30.41 -13.75 -10.11
N ASP A 82 31.02 -12.65 -10.54
CA ASP A 82 30.28 -11.39 -10.73
C ASP A 82 29.11 -11.59 -11.71
N ASP A 83 27.95 -10.99 -11.40
CA ASP A 83 26.71 -10.96 -12.21
C ASP A 83 26.01 -12.30 -12.50
N ILE A 84 25.97 -13.23 -11.54
CA ILE A 84 25.21 -14.48 -11.71
C ILE A 84 23.70 -14.27 -11.51
N LYS A 85 22.92 -14.59 -12.55
CA LYS A 85 21.46 -14.75 -12.44
C LYS A 85 21.12 -16.03 -11.70
N VAL A 86 20.30 -15.93 -10.67
CA VAL A 86 19.86 -17.06 -9.86
C VAL A 86 18.86 -17.91 -10.66
N LEU A 87 19.09 -19.22 -10.70
CA LEU A 87 18.22 -20.23 -11.30
C LEU A 87 17.71 -21.21 -10.24
N PRO A 88 16.49 -21.76 -10.38
CA PRO A 88 16.01 -22.83 -9.50
C PRO A 88 16.89 -24.08 -9.65
N ASP A 89 16.89 -24.92 -8.62
CA ASP A 89 17.64 -26.19 -8.57
C ASP A 89 19.14 -26.03 -8.75
N HIS A 90 19.67 -24.94 -8.19
CA HIS A 90 21.10 -24.63 -8.16
C HIS A 90 21.55 -24.23 -6.77
N ILE A 91 22.79 -24.58 -6.44
CA ILE A 91 23.47 -24.19 -5.20
C ILE A 91 24.59 -23.23 -5.55
N TYR A 92 24.55 -22.05 -4.95
CA TYR A 92 25.52 -20.99 -5.14
C TYR A 92 26.35 -20.80 -3.87
N VAL A 93 27.68 -20.75 -4.00
CA VAL A 93 28.60 -20.62 -2.87
C VAL A 93 29.38 -19.31 -2.99
N ILE A 94 29.35 -18.50 -1.93
CA ILE A 94 30.11 -17.25 -1.91
C ILE A 94 31.64 -17.50 -1.96
N PRO A 95 32.39 -16.79 -2.81
CA PRO A 95 33.86 -16.86 -2.84
C PRO A 95 34.51 -16.29 -1.57
N SER A 96 35.74 -16.73 -1.30
CA SER A 96 36.56 -16.20 -0.20
C SER A 96 36.77 -14.69 -0.30
N ASN A 97 36.76 -14.00 0.85
CA ASN A 97 37.09 -12.57 0.97
C ASN A 97 36.19 -11.61 0.15
N LYS A 98 34.95 -12.01 -0.14
CA LYS A 98 33.92 -11.17 -0.76
C LYS A 98 32.73 -10.97 0.18
N MET A 99 31.98 -9.90 -0.09
CA MET A 99 30.65 -9.66 0.44
C MET A 99 29.65 -9.80 -0.71
N MET A 100 28.40 -10.10 -0.42
CA MET A 100 27.39 -10.34 -1.44
C MET A 100 26.08 -9.62 -1.12
N VAL A 101 25.43 -9.12 -2.16
CA VAL A 101 24.05 -8.62 -2.12
C VAL A 101 23.27 -9.21 -3.30
N ALA A 102 21.99 -9.50 -3.09
CA ALA A 102 21.06 -9.79 -4.19
C ALA A 102 20.54 -8.46 -4.76
N THR A 103 20.38 -8.36 -6.08
CA THR A 103 19.62 -7.30 -6.77
C THR A 103 19.06 -7.84 -8.09
N ASP A 104 17.83 -7.53 -8.44
CA ASP A 104 17.20 -7.95 -9.71
C ASP A 104 17.24 -9.47 -9.99
N GLY A 105 17.28 -10.31 -8.96
CA GLY A 105 17.49 -11.76 -9.12
C GLY A 105 18.91 -12.16 -9.53
N VAL A 106 19.87 -11.23 -9.44
CA VAL A 106 21.30 -11.40 -9.67
C VAL A 106 22.06 -11.30 -8.33
N LEU A 107 23.11 -12.09 -8.18
CA LEU A 107 24.02 -12.03 -7.03
C LEU A 107 25.23 -11.16 -7.39
N LEU A 108 25.40 -10.03 -6.70
CA LEU A 108 26.51 -9.11 -6.88
C LEU A 108 27.54 -9.27 -5.77
N LEU A 109 28.80 -9.38 -6.15
CA LEU A 109 29.91 -9.43 -5.21
C LEU A 109 30.56 -8.05 -5.04
N ALA A 110 30.91 -7.76 -3.80
CA ALA A 110 31.74 -6.61 -3.45
C ALA A 110 33.00 -7.07 -2.72
N PRO A 111 34.14 -6.38 -2.89
CA PRO A 111 35.33 -6.67 -2.10
C PRO A 111 35.03 -6.47 -0.61
N ARG A 112 35.55 -7.37 0.23
CA ARG A 112 35.43 -7.23 1.68
C ARG A 112 36.15 -5.95 2.14
N PRO A 113 35.50 -5.06 2.92
CA PRO A 113 36.16 -3.86 3.41
C PRO A 113 37.38 -4.22 4.27
N GLU A 114 38.47 -3.45 4.14
CA GLU A 114 39.64 -3.59 4.99
C GLU A 114 39.24 -3.44 6.47
N LYS A 115 39.86 -4.23 7.36
CA LYS A 115 39.55 -4.22 8.80
C LYS A 115 39.80 -2.83 9.40
N GLY A 116 38.78 -1.98 9.39
CA GLY A 116 38.70 -0.82 10.29
C GLY A 116 38.53 -1.32 11.72
N LYS A 117 39.13 -0.64 12.70
CA LYS A 117 39.10 -1.01 14.13
C LYS A 117 37.68 -1.10 14.76
N THR A 118 36.61 -0.88 14.01
CA THR A 118 35.23 -0.70 14.53
C THR A 118 34.09 -1.33 13.71
N GLU A 119 34.36 -2.04 12.62
CA GLU A 119 33.32 -2.70 11.81
C GLU A 119 33.46 -4.23 11.86
N ARG A 120 32.43 -4.89 12.41
CA ARG A 120 32.26 -6.33 12.27
C ARG A 120 31.72 -6.57 10.86
N ASN A 121 32.45 -7.34 10.07
CA ASN A 121 31.98 -7.79 8.76
C ASN A 121 30.95 -8.91 8.99
N LEU A 122 29.66 -8.60 8.80
CA LEU A 122 28.52 -9.51 8.97
C LEU A 122 27.94 -9.89 7.59
N PRO A 123 28.62 -10.78 6.83
CA PRO A 123 28.21 -11.14 5.47
C PRO A 123 26.84 -11.80 5.39
N ILE A 124 26.41 -12.53 6.42
CA ILE A 124 25.12 -13.23 6.41
C ILE A 124 23.99 -12.21 6.57
N ASP A 125 24.10 -11.32 7.57
CA ASP A 125 23.11 -10.24 7.75
C ASP A 125 22.98 -9.35 6.50
N LEU A 126 24.11 -8.96 5.89
CA LEU A 126 24.12 -8.15 4.68
C LEU A 126 23.36 -8.84 3.54
N PHE A 127 23.71 -10.11 3.26
CA PHE A 127 23.09 -10.85 2.18
C PHE A 127 21.59 -11.07 2.45
N PHE A 128 21.22 -11.54 3.64
CA PHE A 128 19.82 -11.81 3.99
C PHE A 128 18.96 -10.54 3.94
N THR A 129 19.51 -9.39 4.35
CA THR A 129 18.80 -8.10 4.22
C THR A 129 18.52 -7.77 2.75
N SER A 130 19.52 -7.91 1.87
CA SER A 130 19.31 -7.68 0.43
C SER A 130 18.36 -8.72 -0.19
N LEU A 131 18.44 -9.98 0.25
CA LEU A 131 17.56 -11.05 -0.19
C LEU A 131 16.10 -10.75 0.17
N ALA A 132 15.85 -10.28 1.40
CA ALA A 132 14.54 -9.86 1.85
C ALA A 132 13.97 -8.70 1.02
N GLU A 133 14.79 -7.67 0.75
CA GLU A 133 14.37 -6.52 -0.05
C GLU A 133 14.04 -6.88 -1.50
N VAL A 134 14.78 -7.84 -2.07
CA VAL A 134 14.68 -8.20 -3.50
C VAL A 134 13.65 -9.29 -3.76
N HIS A 135 13.62 -10.34 -2.95
CA HIS A 135 12.75 -11.52 -3.14
C HIS A 135 11.51 -11.52 -2.22
N GLN A 136 11.45 -10.64 -1.22
CA GLN A 136 10.25 -10.44 -0.38
C GLN A 136 9.75 -11.76 0.24
N GLU A 137 8.52 -12.15 -0.05
CA GLU A 137 7.89 -13.40 0.43
C GLU A 137 8.52 -14.68 -0.15
N HIS A 138 9.28 -14.58 -1.24
CA HIS A 138 10.06 -15.68 -1.79
C HIS A 138 11.44 -15.82 -1.14
N ALA A 139 11.82 -14.89 -0.25
CA ALA A 139 13.06 -15.01 0.51
C ALA A 139 12.89 -16.01 1.65
N ILE A 140 13.82 -16.97 1.75
CA ILE A 140 13.92 -17.87 2.90
C ILE A 140 15.31 -17.73 3.50
N GLY A 141 15.38 -17.58 4.81
CA GLY A 141 16.65 -17.49 5.54
C GLY A 141 16.85 -18.70 6.44
N VAL A 142 18.03 -19.30 6.40
CA VAL A 142 18.42 -20.43 7.24
C VAL A 142 19.72 -20.09 7.94
N VAL A 143 19.71 -20.03 9.27
CA VAL A 143 20.92 -19.86 10.09
C VAL A 143 21.34 -21.20 10.69
N LEU A 144 22.54 -21.65 10.34
CA LEU A 144 23.14 -22.89 10.84
C LEU A 144 24.22 -22.59 11.89
N SER A 145 24.91 -23.66 12.34
CA SER A 145 26.01 -23.63 13.30
C SER A 145 26.99 -22.48 13.06
N GLY A 146 27.33 -21.78 14.13
CA GLY A 146 28.25 -20.66 14.08
C GLY A 146 28.41 -19.92 15.40
N THR A 147 29.38 -19.00 15.42
CA THR A 147 29.69 -18.18 16.59
C THR A 147 29.16 -16.77 16.41
N ALA A 148 28.86 -16.08 17.53
CA ALA A 148 28.27 -14.74 17.56
C ALA A 148 26.81 -14.70 17.04
N SER A 149 26.42 -13.63 16.33
CA SER A 149 25.02 -13.29 16.05
C SER A 149 24.73 -12.97 14.57
N ASP A 150 25.71 -13.19 13.67
CA ASP A 150 25.58 -12.91 12.23
C ASP A 150 24.44 -13.76 11.65
N GLY A 151 23.52 -13.13 10.92
CA GLY A 151 22.29 -13.73 10.40
C GLY A 151 21.03 -13.41 11.21
N THR A 152 21.15 -12.92 12.46
CA THR A 152 19.97 -12.58 13.29
C THR A 152 19.18 -11.41 12.69
N GLU A 153 19.85 -10.32 12.33
CA GLU A 153 19.20 -9.13 11.75
C GLU A 153 18.77 -9.41 10.31
N GLY A 154 19.51 -10.24 9.59
CA GLY A 154 19.12 -10.75 8.28
C GLY A 154 17.81 -11.56 8.30
N LEU A 155 17.67 -12.50 9.24
CA LEU A 155 16.43 -13.26 9.41
C LEU A 155 15.26 -12.35 9.80
N LYS A 156 15.51 -11.37 10.68
CA LYS A 156 14.52 -10.35 11.01
C LYS A 156 14.04 -9.61 9.77
N ALA A 157 14.96 -9.16 8.91
CA ALA A 157 14.61 -8.50 7.66
C ALA A 157 13.78 -9.41 6.73
N ILE A 158 14.15 -10.68 6.57
CA ILE A 158 13.39 -11.67 5.79
C ILE A 158 11.97 -11.80 6.35
N LYS A 159 11.85 -11.95 7.68
CA LYS A 159 10.57 -12.06 8.39
C LYS A 159 9.68 -10.83 8.18
N GLU A 160 10.25 -9.64 8.32
CA GLU A 160 9.56 -8.36 8.13
C GLU A 160 9.06 -8.19 6.69
N HIS A 161 9.80 -8.70 5.70
CA HIS A 161 9.39 -8.71 4.29
C HIS A 161 8.44 -9.86 3.93
N GLY A 162 8.13 -10.77 4.87
CA GLY A 162 7.19 -11.88 4.69
C GLY A 162 7.77 -13.18 4.21
N GLY A 163 9.09 -13.26 4.14
CA GLY A 163 9.80 -14.50 3.97
C GLY A 163 9.71 -15.39 5.22
N ILE A 164 10.30 -16.57 5.11
CA ILE A 164 10.25 -17.60 6.15
C ILE A 164 11.65 -17.88 6.68
N THR A 165 11.74 -18.12 7.97
CA THR A 165 13.02 -18.14 8.69
C THR A 165 13.23 -19.44 9.46
N PHE A 166 14.44 -19.98 9.36
CA PHE A 166 14.85 -21.22 9.99
C PHE A 166 16.12 -21.00 10.79
N ALA A 167 16.26 -21.72 11.90
CA ALA A 167 17.52 -21.90 12.59
C ALA A 167 17.79 -23.38 12.87
N GLN A 168 19.06 -23.76 12.88
CA GLN A 168 19.49 -25.07 13.34
C GLN A 168 19.14 -25.26 14.82
N ASP A 169 18.67 -26.43 15.23
CA ASP A 169 18.47 -26.73 16.64
C ASP A 169 19.82 -26.79 17.40
N GLU A 170 19.81 -26.33 18.65
CA GLU A 170 21.03 -26.21 19.46
C GLU A 170 21.71 -27.56 19.71
N ALA A 171 20.95 -28.67 19.80
CA ALA A 171 21.50 -29.98 20.10
C ALA A 171 22.28 -30.59 18.92
N SER A 172 21.95 -30.21 17.68
CA SER A 172 22.69 -30.63 16.49
C SER A 172 23.80 -29.64 16.07
N ALA A 173 23.84 -28.43 16.64
CA ALA A 173 24.81 -27.40 16.30
C ALA A 173 26.16 -27.65 16.99
N GLU A 174 27.27 -27.64 16.23
CA GLU A 174 28.61 -27.69 16.82
C GLU A 174 28.91 -26.41 17.62
N TYR A 175 28.41 -25.27 17.12
CA TYR A 175 28.43 -23.98 17.79
C TYR A 175 27.03 -23.37 17.80
N GLU A 176 26.46 -23.22 18.99
CA GLU A 176 25.07 -22.79 19.19
C GLU A 176 24.86 -21.26 19.08
N GLY A 177 25.93 -20.45 19.06
CA GLY A 177 25.83 -19.00 19.21
C GLY A 177 24.92 -18.30 18.19
N MET A 178 25.11 -18.58 16.90
CA MET A 178 24.31 -17.97 15.83
C MET A 178 22.84 -18.44 15.87
N PRO A 179 22.54 -19.76 15.87
CA PRO A 179 21.15 -20.23 15.99
C PRO A 179 20.43 -19.76 17.26
N HIS A 180 21.12 -19.79 18.41
CA HIS A 180 20.57 -19.33 19.69
C HIS A 180 20.22 -17.84 19.67
N SER A 181 21.11 -17.00 19.13
CA SER A 181 20.88 -15.55 18.97
C SER A 181 19.63 -15.28 18.14
N ALA A 182 19.48 -15.97 17.01
CA ALA A 182 18.31 -15.83 16.15
C ALA A 182 17.01 -16.30 16.84
N ALA A 183 17.06 -17.43 17.55
CA ALA A 183 15.92 -17.96 18.28
C ALA A 183 15.48 -17.01 19.41
N GLN A 184 16.42 -16.50 20.21
CA GLN A 184 16.13 -15.56 21.29
C GLN A 184 15.56 -14.22 20.81
N ALA A 185 15.99 -13.76 19.63
CA ALA A 185 15.43 -12.56 19.01
C ALA A 185 13.99 -12.74 18.52
N GLY A 186 13.44 -13.97 18.52
CA GLY A 186 12.08 -14.26 18.04
C GLY A 186 11.92 -14.17 16.52
N VAL A 187 13.05 -14.17 15.80
CA VAL A 187 13.11 -13.96 14.34
C VAL A 187 13.16 -15.27 13.56
N VAL A 188 12.96 -16.41 14.23
CA VAL A 188 12.96 -17.75 13.65
C VAL A 188 11.54 -18.33 13.69
N ASP A 189 11.08 -18.85 12.55
CA ASP A 189 9.77 -19.50 12.43
C ASP A 189 9.87 -21.02 12.71
N PHE A 190 10.97 -21.66 12.33
CA PHE A 190 11.21 -23.10 12.58
C PHE A 190 12.63 -23.35 13.11
N ILE A 191 12.73 -24.14 14.19
CA ILE A 191 13.99 -24.62 14.76
C ILE A 191 14.05 -26.13 14.56
N LEU A 192 14.99 -26.60 13.74
CA LEU A 192 15.05 -28.00 13.27
C LEU A 192 16.51 -28.45 13.06
N PRO A 193 16.80 -29.76 13.12
CA PRO A 193 18.09 -30.28 12.70
C PRO A 193 18.32 -30.13 11.20
N PRO A 194 19.58 -29.97 10.73
CA PRO A 194 19.88 -29.70 9.33
C PRO A 194 19.28 -30.71 8.35
N GLU A 195 19.15 -31.98 8.75
CA GLU A 195 18.58 -33.05 7.94
C GLU A 195 17.06 -32.92 7.76
N GLU A 196 16.35 -32.25 8.67
CA GLU A 196 14.89 -32.06 8.60
C GLU A 196 14.48 -30.74 7.93
N ILE A 197 15.40 -29.77 7.85
CA ILE A 197 15.14 -28.46 7.23
C ILE A 197 14.64 -28.60 5.78
N PRO A 198 15.28 -29.38 4.87
CA PRO A 198 14.83 -29.49 3.48
C PRO A 198 13.40 -30.01 3.32
N ALA A 199 13.01 -31.03 4.09
CA ALA A 199 11.66 -31.55 4.06
C ALA A 199 10.64 -30.49 4.48
N LYS A 200 10.98 -29.69 5.51
CA LYS A 200 10.12 -28.59 5.95
C LYS A 200 10.10 -27.44 4.94
N LEU A 201 11.21 -27.13 4.27
CA LEU A 201 11.27 -26.14 3.20
C LEU A 201 10.29 -26.48 2.09
N LEU A 202 10.31 -27.73 1.59
CA LEU A 202 9.40 -28.19 0.54
C LEU A 202 7.93 -28.17 0.98
N GLU A 203 7.63 -28.57 2.22
CA GLU A 203 6.27 -28.49 2.76
C GLU A 203 5.77 -27.04 2.82
N VAL A 204 6.64 -26.12 3.24
CA VAL A 204 6.32 -24.71 3.36
C VAL A 204 6.11 -24.09 1.97
N THR A 205 7.07 -24.30 1.06
CA THR A 205 7.03 -23.67 -0.26
C THR A 205 5.90 -24.20 -1.12
N SER A 206 5.60 -25.50 -1.09
CA SER A 206 4.41 -26.04 -1.78
C SER A 206 3.10 -25.42 -1.28
N LYS A 207 3.00 -25.08 0.01
CA LYS A 207 1.81 -24.46 0.61
C LYS A 207 1.76 -22.94 0.43
N THR A 208 2.91 -22.27 0.23
CA THR A 208 2.98 -20.81 0.07
C THR A 208 3.23 -20.34 -1.36
N ALA A 209 3.70 -21.20 -2.27
CA ALA A 209 3.92 -20.93 -3.69
C ALA A 209 2.61 -20.97 -4.48
N ILE A 210 1.56 -20.38 -3.92
CA ILE A 210 0.29 -20.20 -4.61
C ILE A 210 0.40 -18.92 -5.44
N SER A 211 0.13 -19.04 -6.74
CA SER A 211 0.16 -17.91 -7.66
C SER A 211 -0.86 -16.84 -7.26
N ASP A 212 -0.65 -15.59 -7.69
CA ASP A 212 -1.65 -14.52 -7.47
C ASP A 212 -3.00 -14.87 -8.10
N GLU A 213 -3.03 -15.60 -9.22
CA GLU A 213 -4.25 -16.05 -9.89
C GLU A 213 -5.01 -17.10 -9.05
N GLU A 214 -4.31 -18.10 -8.51
CA GLU A 214 -4.92 -19.10 -7.63
C GLU A 214 -5.41 -18.48 -6.32
N LEU A 215 -4.64 -17.54 -5.75
CA LEU A 215 -5.07 -16.78 -4.58
C LEU A 215 -6.29 -15.93 -4.86
N GLN A 216 -6.49 -15.44 -6.09
CA GLN A 216 -7.71 -14.72 -6.48
C GLN A 216 -8.89 -15.68 -6.66
N ASN A 217 -8.65 -16.89 -7.17
CA ASN A 217 -9.66 -17.87 -7.56
C ASN A 217 -9.81 -19.04 -6.56
N ILE A 218 -9.78 -18.75 -5.27
CA ILE A 218 -9.97 -19.76 -4.21
C ILE A 218 -11.42 -20.29 -4.16
N PRO A 219 -11.64 -21.52 -3.63
CA PRO A 219 -12.98 -22.02 -3.37
C PRO A 219 -13.79 -21.07 -2.48
N LYS A 220 -15.08 -20.90 -2.77
CA LYS A 220 -15.98 -20.02 -1.98
C LYS A 220 -15.98 -20.34 -0.48
N GLN A 221 -15.87 -21.63 -0.13
CA GLN A 221 -15.79 -22.06 1.25
C GLN A 221 -14.57 -21.47 1.97
N ASP A 222 -13.41 -21.50 1.33
CA ASP A 222 -12.19 -20.92 1.90
C ASP A 222 -12.26 -19.40 1.93
N GLU A 223 -12.87 -18.78 0.91
CA GLU A 223 -13.12 -17.35 0.88
C GLU A 223 -13.94 -16.88 2.10
N ASP A 224 -14.99 -17.62 2.45
CA ASP A 224 -15.82 -17.35 3.63
C ASP A 224 -15.06 -17.57 4.93
N VAL A 225 -14.13 -18.52 4.97
CA VAL A 225 -13.25 -18.74 6.13
C VAL A 225 -12.26 -17.59 6.29
N PHE A 226 -11.61 -17.14 5.22
CA PHE A 226 -10.73 -15.97 5.25
C PHE A 226 -11.49 -14.72 5.73
N LYS A 227 -12.70 -14.47 5.22
CA LYS A 227 -13.56 -13.37 5.69
C LYS A 227 -13.84 -13.47 7.19
N GLN A 228 -14.09 -14.68 7.71
CA GLN A 228 -14.27 -14.90 9.15
C GLN A 228 -13.00 -14.63 9.96
N ILE A 229 -11.82 -15.02 9.46
CA ILE A 229 -10.52 -14.69 10.09
C ILE A 229 -10.35 -13.18 10.15
N LEU A 230 -10.59 -12.45 9.06
CA LEU A 230 -10.49 -10.99 9.03
C LEU A 230 -11.49 -10.32 9.96
N SER A 231 -12.72 -10.84 10.04
CA SER A 231 -13.74 -10.37 10.98
C SER A 231 -13.29 -10.55 12.44
N LEU A 232 -12.68 -11.69 12.77
CA LEU A 232 -12.13 -11.96 14.10
C LEU A 232 -11.05 -10.93 14.48
N LEU A 233 -10.09 -10.68 13.56
CA LEU A 233 -9.06 -9.67 13.76
C LEU A 233 -9.67 -8.27 13.90
N ARG A 234 -10.66 -7.92 13.09
CA ARG A 234 -11.36 -6.62 13.15
C ARG A 234 -12.07 -6.41 14.48
N ILE A 235 -12.73 -7.43 15.03
CA ILE A 235 -13.42 -7.34 16.32
C ILE A 235 -12.42 -7.07 17.45
N ARG A 236 -11.27 -7.77 17.45
CA ARG A 236 -10.25 -7.63 18.50
C ARG A 236 -9.40 -6.36 18.37
N LYS A 237 -8.94 -6.04 17.16
CA LYS A 237 -7.93 -5.00 16.88
C LYS A 237 -8.51 -3.73 16.28
N GLY A 238 -9.76 -3.75 15.81
CA GLY A 238 -10.44 -2.56 15.28
C GLY A 238 -9.97 -2.10 13.90
N VAL A 239 -9.12 -2.88 13.21
CA VAL A 239 -8.64 -2.63 11.84
C VAL A 239 -9.38 -3.53 10.86
N ASP A 240 -9.82 -2.95 9.74
CA ASP A 240 -10.55 -3.66 8.68
C ASP A 240 -9.64 -3.94 7.48
N PHE A 241 -9.25 -5.21 7.32
CA PHE A 241 -8.38 -5.65 6.23
C PHE A 241 -9.14 -6.02 4.93
N THR A 242 -10.46 -5.87 4.87
CA THR A 242 -11.27 -6.27 3.71
C THR A 242 -10.88 -5.54 2.42
N TYR A 243 -10.43 -4.29 2.51
CA TYR A 243 -10.02 -3.48 1.34
C TYR A 243 -8.49 -3.30 1.25
N TYR A 244 -7.74 -4.17 1.93
CA TYR A 244 -6.31 -4.33 1.68
C TYR A 244 -6.11 -5.32 0.53
N LYS A 245 -4.91 -5.33 -0.06
CA LYS A 245 -4.55 -6.26 -1.14
C LYS A 245 -4.73 -7.70 -0.67
N GLN A 246 -5.78 -8.35 -1.18
CA GLN A 246 -6.21 -9.65 -0.65
C GLN A 246 -5.18 -10.76 -0.88
N THR A 247 -4.41 -10.69 -1.96
CA THR A 247 -3.31 -11.64 -2.22
C THR A 247 -2.25 -11.55 -1.11
N THR A 248 -1.80 -10.34 -0.77
CA THR A 248 -0.88 -10.11 0.35
C THR A 248 -1.44 -10.59 1.67
N VAL A 249 -2.70 -10.26 1.99
CA VAL A 249 -3.36 -10.68 3.24
C VAL A 249 -3.44 -12.21 3.33
N ARG A 250 -3.88 -12.88 2.25
CA ARG A 250 -3.99 -14.34 2.19
C ARG A 250 -2.63 -15.00 2.36
N ARG A 251 -1.57 -14.50 1.70
CA ARG A 251 -0.20 -15.01 1.88
C ARG A 251 0.27 -14.97 3.32
N ARG A 252 -0.01 -13.88 4.06
CA ARG A 252 0.31 -13.78 5.49
C ARG A 252 -0.47 -14.78 6.35
N ILE A 253 -1.75 -14.99 6.04
CA ILE A 253 -2.55 -16.02 6.73
C ILE A 253 -1.97 -17.41 6.47
N LEU A 254 -1.72 -17.76 5.21
CA LEU A 254 -1.15 -19.06 4.83
C LEU A 254 0.20 -19.30 5.49
N ARG A 255 1.07 -18.28 5.53
CA ARG A 255 2.34 -18.36 6.26
C ARG A 255 2.13 -18.70 7.72
N ARG A 256 1.22 -18.01 8.42
CA ARG A 256 0.89 -18.33 9.83
C ARG A 256 0.26 -19.71 9.99
N MET A 257 -0.56 -20.17 9.03
CA MET A 257 -1.10 -21.53 9.02
C MET A 257 0.03 -22.56 8.99
N VAL A 258 1.01 -22.38 8.11
CA VAL A 258 2.17 -23.28 7.98
C VAL A 258 3.02 -23.28 9.25
N VAL A 259 3.27 -22.11 9.86
CA VAL A 259 4.00 -21.99 11.14
C VAL A 259 3.28 -22.74 12.27
N ASN A 260 1.95 -22.68 12.32
CA ASN A 260 1.14 -23.35 13.35
C ASN A 260 0.73 -24.78 12.98
N LYS A 261 1.23 -25.32 11.85
CA LYS A 261 0.92 -26.68 11.35
C LYS A 261 -0.59 -26.90 11.11
N ASN A 262 -1.29 -25.88 10.64
CA ASN A 262 -2.68 -25.99 10.18
C ASN A 262 -2.70 -26.13 8.67
N GLU A 263 -3.34 -27.17 8.15
CA GLU A 263 -3.34 -27.45 6.71
C GLU A 263 -4.50 -26.75 6.01
N GLU A 264 -5.66 -26.70 6.66
CA GLU A 264 -6.85 -26.06 6.10
C GLU A 264 -7.16 -24.70 6.77
N PRO A 265 -7.65 -23.70 6.00
CA PRO A 265 -8.07 -22.42 6.58
C PRO A 265 -9.10 -22.58 7.70
N GLY A 266 -9.99 -23.58 7.58
CA GLY A 266 -11.04 -23.86 8.57
C GLY A 266 -10.50 -24.32 9.92
N GLU A 267 -9.41 -25.10 9.92
CA GLU A 267 -8.72 -25.52 11.14
C GLU A 267 -8.02 -24.33 11.81
N TYR A 268 -7.36 -23.50 11.01
CA TYR A 268 -6.70 -22.31 11.51
C TYR A 268 -7.68 -21.31 12.11
N LEU A 269 -8.86 -21.13 11.52
CA LEU A 269 -9.93 -20.31 12.11
C LEU A 269 -10.37 -20.86 13.48
N LYS A 270 -10.51 -22.19 13.64
CA LYS A 270 -10.84 -22.81 14.94
C LYS A 270 -9.73 -22.56 15.96
N PHE A 271 -8.47 -22.72 15.56
CA PHE A 271 -7.31 -22.45 16.40
C PHE A 271 -7.28 -20.98 16.86
N LEU A 272 -7.48 -20.04 15.94
CA LEU A 272 -7.52 -18.61 16.23
C LEU A 272 -8.59 -18.25 17.27
N ARG A 273 -9.80 -18.82 17.18
CA ARG A 273 -10.90 -18.51 18.12
C ARG A 273 -10.54 -18.78 19.59
N GLY A 274 -9.65 -19.74 19.86
CA GLY A 274 -9.18 -20.08 21.21
C GLY A 274 -7.82 -19.48 21.56
N ASN A 275 -7.08 -18.90 20.60
CA ASN A 275 -5.70 -18.48 20.77
C ASN A 275 -5.52 -16.98 20.56
N ASN A 276 -5.65 -16.24 21.65
CA ASN A 276 -5.47 -14.79 21.70
C ASN A 276 -4.05 -14.32 21.30
N PRO A 277 -2.97 -14.93 21.81
CA PRO A 277 -1.61 -14.65 21.34
C PRO A 277 -1.44 -14.81 19.83
N GLU A 278 -2.01 -15.86 19.23
CA GLU A 278 -1.90 -16.06 17.79
C GLU A 278 -2.64 -14.98 17.00
N GLN A 279 -3.80 -14.53 17.47
CA GLN A 279 -4.48 -13.38 16.85
C GLN A 279 -3.62 -12.11 16.89
N ASP A 280 -2.85 -11.91 17.96
CA ASP A 280 -1.93 -10.78 18.08
C ASP A 280 -0.72 -10.92 17.15
N LEU A 281 -0.17 -12.14 17.00
CA LEU A 281 0.92 -12.43 16.06
C LEU A 281 0.48 -12.32 14.61
N LEU A 282 -0.68 -12.87 14.24
CA LEU A 282 -1.25 -12.72 12.90
C LEU A 282 -1.52 -11.24 12.58
N TYR A 283 -2.04 -10.48 13.54
CA TYR A 283 -2.23 -9.04 13.36
C TYR A 283 -0.91 -8.31 13.12
N GLN A 284 0.14 -8.62 13.89
CA GLN A 284 1.46 -8.03 13.67
C GLN A 284 2.04 -8.43 12.31
N ASP A 285 1.84 -9.68 11.87
CA ASP A 285 2.33 -10.16 10.58
C ASP A 285 1.67 -9.47 9.37
N MET A 286 0.48 -8.90 9.56
CA MET A 286 -0.22 -8.07 8.58
C MET A 286 0.38 -6.66 8.47
N LEU A 287 1.10 -6.18 9.48
CA LEU A 287 1.67 -4.83 9.56
C LEU A 287 3.17 -4.89 9.21
N ILE A 288 3.48 -4.91 7.91
CA ILE A 288 4.86 -4.95 7.40
C ILE A 288 5.65 -3.70 7.87
N PRO A 289 6.64 -3.82 8.77
CA PRO A 289 7.20 -2.67 9.49
C PRO A 289 8.45 -2.06 8.82
N VAL A 290 8.81 -2.47 7.60
CA VAL A 290 10.10 -2.15 6.97
C VAL A 290 10.30 -0.64 6.78
N THR A 291 11.33 -0.09 7.41
CA THR A 291 11.71 1.32 7.31
C THR A 291 13.19 1.54 7.60
N SER A 292 13.76 2.65 7.13
CA SER A 292 15.16 3.02 7.36
C SER A 292 15.35 4.53 7.42
N PHE A 293 16.41 4.98 8.08
CA PHE A 293 16.73 6.41 8.14
C PHE A 293 17.05 6.95 6.75
N PHE A 294 16.55 8.15 6.44
CA PHE A 294 16.76 8.83 5.17
C PHE A 294 16.45 7.95 3.94
N ARG A 295 15.41 7.10 4.04
CA ARG A 295 14.94 6.24 2.95
C ARG A 295 14.69 7.08 1.69
N ASP A 296 15.39 6.76 0.60
CA ASP A 296 15.50 7.60 -0.60
C ASP A 296 16.14 8.98 -0.34
N LYS A 297 17.45 9.01 -0.07
CA LYS A 297 18.21 10.23 0.27
C LYS A 297 17.90 11.48 -0.58
N LYS A 298 17.73 11.31 -1.90
CA LYS A 298 17.37 12.39 -2.82
C LYS A 298 16.06 13.10 -2.46
N VAL A 299 15.07 12.37 -1.95
CA VAL A 299 13.79 12.95 -1.52
C VAL A 299 14.01 13.90 -0.34
N PHE A 300 14.85 13.52 0.64
CA PHE A 300 15.19 14.39 1.76
C PHE A 300 16.01 15.61 1.34
N GLU A 301 16.87 15.48 0.33
CA GLU A 301 17.56 16.63 -0.28
C GLU A 301 16.55 17.60 -0.93
N SER A 302 15.59 17.10 -1.72
CA SER A 302 14.54 17.93 -2.32
C SER A 302 13.63 18.59 -1.26
N LEU A 303 13.32 17.89 -0.17
CA LEU A 303 12.57 18.46 0.96
C LEU A 303 13.28 19.67 1.56
N CYS A 304 14.59 19.56 1.83
CA CYS A 304 15.38 20.66 2.38
C CYS A 304 15.51 21.85 1.41
N ASN A 305 15.62 21.58 0.10
CA ASN A 305 15.89 22.61 -0.90
C ASN A 305 14.63 23.33 -1.40
N GLU A 306 13.49 22.64 -1.46
CA GLU A 306 12.27 23.18 -2.10
C GLU A 306 11.11 23.32 -1.11
N VAL A 307 10.86 22.29 -0.30
CA VAL A 307 9.65 22.22 0.55
C VAL A 307 9.80 23.06 1.81
N PHE A 308 10.87 22.86 2.58
CA PHE A 308 11.06 23.55 3.85
C PHE A 308 11.13 25.08 3.69
N PRO A 309 11.88 25.63 2.70
CA PRO A 309 11.88 27.07 2.44
C PRO A 309 10.48 27.60 2.08
N THR A 310 9.71 26.83 1.29
CA THR A 310 8.37 27.24 0.87
C THR A 310 7.37 27.24 2.03
N ILE A 311 7.44 26.23 2.91
CA ILE A 311 6.61 26.17 4.11
C ILE A 311 6.89 27.37 5.01
N LEU A 312 8.16 27.68 5.28
CA LEU A 312 8.52 28.81 6.15
C LEU A 312 8.16 30.16 5.55
N LYS A 313 8.31 30.35 4.23
CA LYS A 313 7.96 31.61 3.55
C LYS A 313 6.47 31.94 3.66
N ASN A 314 5.62 30.92 3.71
CA ASN A 314 4.17 31.08 3.80
C ASN A 314 3.65 31.17 5.24
N LYS A 315 4.52 31.03 6.24
CA LYS A 315 4.15 31.08 7.66
C LYS A 315 4.24 32.48 8.23
N ILE A 316 3.34 32.78 9.15
CA ILE A 316 3.40 34.01 9.95
C ILE A 316 4.52 33.84 10.99
N PRO A 317 5.32 34.90 11.26
CA PRO A 317 6.35 34.83 12.31
C PRO A 317 5.77 34.36 13.66
N GLY A 318 6.33 33.28 14.19
CA GLY A 318 5.94 32.68 15.48
C GLY A 318 4.96 31.49 15.38
N GLU A 319 4.46 31.17 14.19
CA GLU A 319 3.59 30.01 13.98
C GLU A 319 4.39 28.70 13.90
N ILE A 320 3.88 27.63 14.53
CA ILE A 320 4.49 26.31 14.52
C ILE A 320 4.28 25.65 13.16
N THR A 321 5.34 25.05 12.61
CA THR A 321 5.28 24.17 11.45
C THR A 321 4.93 22.76 11.90
N ARG A 322 3.85 22.22 11.35
CA ARG A 322 3.28 20.93 11.76
C ARG A 322 3.43 19.92 10.64
N ILE A 323 4.01 18.76 10.97
CA ILE A 323 4.29 17.70 10.00
C ILE A 323 3.67 16.42 10.52
N TRP A 324 3.06 15.64 9.64
CA TRP A 324 2.50 14.35 9.99
C TRP A 324 3.12 13.25 9.14
N VAL A 325 3.85 12.34 9.78
CA VAL A 325 4.37 11.10 9.20
C VAL A 325 3.36 9.98 9.53
N ALA A 326 2.48 9.71 8.57
CA ALA A 326 1.46 8.67 8.65
C ALA A 326 2.03 7.31 8.18
N GLY A 327 2.01 6.30 9.06
CA GLY A 327 2.73 5.05 8.88
C GLY A 327 4.21 5.19 9.21
N CYS A 328 4.53 5.71 10.40
CA CYS A 328 5.92 6.00 10.77
C CYS A 328 6.75 4.76 11.13
N SER A 329 6.11 3.58 11.25
CA SER A 329 6.71 2.34 11.76
C SER A 329 7.52 2.63 13.04
N THR A 330 8.79 2.24 13.06
CA THR A 330 9.69 2.34 14.21
C THR A 330 10.36 3.71 14.35
N GLY A 331 9.88 4.74 13.61
CA GLY A 331 10.17 6.16 13.84
C GLY A 331 11.30 6.76 13.01
N GLN A 332 12.02 5.97 12.22
CA GLN A 332 13.20 6.38 11.44
C GLN A 332 12.89 7.53 10.48
N GLU A 333 11.73 7.50 9.80
CA GLU A 333 11.33 8.58 8.90
C GLU A 333 11.03 9.89 9.66
N ALA A 334 10.28 9.82 10.77
CA ALA A 334 9.98 10.99 11.59
C ALA A 334 11.26 11.64 12.14
N TYR A 335 12.21 10.83 12.61
CA TYR A 335 13.51 11.32 13.05
C TYR A 335 14.38 11.86 11.90
N SER A 336 14.27 11.28 10.70
CA SER A 336 14.95 11.82 9.51
C SER A 336 14.43 13.23 9.17
N PHE A 337 13.12 13.43 9.23
CA PHE A 337 12.52 14.77 9.11
C PHE A 337 13.06 15.71 10.19
N ALA A 338 13.03 15.30 11.46
CA ALA A 338 13.49 16.13 12.58
C ALA A 338 14.95 16.57 12.43
N ILE A 339 15.84 15.65 12.04
CA ILE A 339 17.25 15.95 11.76
C ILE A 339 17.37 16.93 10.59
N CYS A 340 16.67 16.70 9.48
CA CYS A 340 16.71 17.62 8.33
C CYS A 340 16.21 19.02 8.69
N PHE A 341 15.17 19.15 9.52
CA PHE A 341 14.72 20.45 10.01
C PHE A 341 15.74 21.11 10.93
N LYS A 342 16.37 20.34 11.82
CA LYS A 342 17.41 20.86 12.72
C LYS A 342 18.62 21.37 11.92
N GLU A 343 19.03 20.65 10.89
CA GLU A 343 20.10 21.07 9.97
C GLU A 343 19.74 22.33 9.19
N PHE A 344 18.48 22.45 8.76
CA PHE A 344 18.01 23.59 7.98
C PHE A 344 17.79 24.87 8.82
N LEU A 345 17.28 24.75 10.04
CA LEU A 345 16.92 25.88 10.90
C LEU A 345 17.99 26.26 11.94
N GLY A 346 18.94 25.38 12.24
CA GLY A 346 19.86 25.56 13.35
C GLY A 346 19.14 25.59 14.69
N ASP A 347 19.31 26.66 15.46
CA ASP A 347 18.76 26.76 16.83
C ASP A 347 17.30 27.22 16.92
N ASP A 348 16.69 27.75 15.85
CA ASP A 348 15.25 28.15 15.82
C ASP A 348 14.28 26.95 15.61
N HIS A 349 14.71 25.75 15.99
CA HIS A 349 13.98 24.48 15.84
C HIS A 349 12.78 24.30 16.79
N GLU A 350 12.60 25.15 17.80
CA GLU A 350 11.49 25.10 18.77
C GLU A 350 10.11 25.34 18.14
N ARG A 351 10.07 25.70 16.84
CA ARG A 351 8.85 25.96 16.07
C ARG A 351 8.41 24.78 15.21
N ILE A 352 8.99 23.60 15.37
CA ILE A 352 8.67 22.41 14.57
C ILE A 352 8.00 21.35 15.45
N GLN A 353 6.88 20.81 14.98
CA GLN A 353 6.21 19.68 15.60
C GLN A 353 5.92 18.58 14.58
N ILE A 354 6.49 17.40 14.80
CA ILE A 354 6.36 16.24 13.93
C ILE A 354 5.50 15.19 14.64
N PHE A 355 4.39 14.81 14.04
CA PHE A 355 3.52 13.73 14.50
C PHE A 355 3.90 12.45 13.76
N GLY A 356 4.36 11.43 14.46
CA GLY A 356 4.59 10.09 13.90
C GLY A 356 3.48 9.14 14.34
N THR A 357 2.75 8.56 13.40
CA THR A 357 1.66 7.64 13.76
C THR A 357 1.70 6.32 13.03
N ASP A 358 1.27 5.26 13.69
CA ASP A 358 1.23 3.90 13.15
C ASP A 358 0.13 3.06 13.80
N LEU A 359 -0.22 1.94 13.16
CA LEU A 359 -1.12 0.91 13.70
C LEU A 359 -0.39 -0.06 14.64
N SER A 360 0.93 -0.19 14.52
CA SER A 360 1.73 -1.10 15.33
C SER A 360 2.13 -0.45 16.66
N GLU A 361 1.48 -0.86 17.76
CA GLU A 361 1.88 -0.43 19.11
C GLU A 361 3.35 -0.75 19.44
N PRO A 362 3.90 -1.95 19.15
CA PRO A 362 5.33 -2.22 19.35
C PRO A 362 6.24 -1.26 18.58
N ALA A 363 5.88 -0.91 17.34
CA ALA A 363 6.66 0.02 16.53
C ALA A 363 6.66 1.43 17.13
N ILE A 364 5.51 1.89 17.63
CA ILE A 364 5.39 3.19 18.32
C ILE A 364 6.19 3.21 19.63
N ILE A 365 6.22 2.11 20.40
CA ILE A 365 7.05 2.01 21.61
C ILE A 365 8.53 2.17 21.26
N LYS A 366 9.01 1.46 20.22
CA LYS A 366 10.38 1.59 19.74
C LYS A 366 10.68 3.02 19.28
N ALA A 367 9.79 3.61 18.47
CA ALA A 367 9.91 4.99 18.00
C ALA A 367 10.05 5.99 19.16
N ARG A 368 9.22 5.87 20.21
CA ARG A 368 9.29 6.72 21.42
C ARG A 368 10.61 6.57 22.17
N SER A 369 11.12 5.35 22.29
CA SER A 369 12.42 5.11 22.95
C SER A 369 13.56 5.78 22.19
N GLY A 370 13.45 5.81 20.85
CA GLY A 370 14.47 6.32 19.93
C GLY A 370 15.78 5.56 20.02
N ILE A 371 15.77 4.28 20.43
CA ILE A 371 16.94 3.42 20.55
C ILE A 371 16.99 2.52 19.31
N TYR A 372 18.13 2.57 18.62
CA TYR A 372 18.37 1.83 17.38
C TYR A 372 19.71 1.11 17.44
N GLU A 373 19.78 -0.02 16.76
CA GLU A 373 21.01 -0.78 16.60
C GLU A 373 21.94 -0.11 15.59
N LYS A 374 23.21 -0.54 15.55
CA LYS A 374 24.19 0.05 14.61
C LYS A 374 23.79 -0.21 13.15
N THR A 375 23.29 -1.39 12.85
CA THR A 375 22.84 -1.84 11.52
C THR A 375 21.68 -0.98 11.00
N GLU A 376 20.73 -0.64 11.88
CA GLU A 376 19.60 0.24 11.54
C GLU A 376 20.04 1.68 11.18
N LEU A 377 21.28 2.04 11.47
CA LEU A 377 21.87 3.36 11.26
C LEU A 377 22.86 3.40 10.10
N ASP A 378 23.00 2.33 9.32
CA ASP A 378 23.96 2.25 8.20
C ASP A 378 23.71 3.33 7.12
N SER A 379 22.46 3.78 6.98
CA SER A 379 22.11 4.86 6.05
C SER A 379 22.43 6.27 6.58
N VAL A 380 22.72 6.41 7.88
CA VAL A 380 23.03 7.67 8.56
C VAL A 380 24.51 8.03 8.39
N SER A 381 24.80 9.28 8.03
CA SER A 381 26.20 9.71 7.87
C SER A 381 26.94 9.73 9.22
N PRO A 382 28.26 9.49 9.24
CA PRO A 382 29.05 9.55 10.48
C PRO A 382 28.95 10.90 11.20
N GLN A 383 28.78 11.99 10.45
CA GLN A 383 28.58 13.32 11.00
C GLN A 383 27.25 13.41 11.75
N ARG A 384 26.14 13.01 11.12
CA ARG A 384 24.81 12.98 11.76
C ARG A 384 24.78 12.04 12.96
N LEU A 385 25.45 10.89 12.86
CA LEU A 385 25.53 9.92 13.96
C LEU A 385 26.22 10.53 15.20
N LYS A 386 27.32 11.28 14.99
CA LYS A 386 28.04 11.94 16.09
C LYS A 386 27.23 13.09 16.70
N GLU A 387 26.46 13.81 15.90
CA GLU A 387 25.80 15.05 16.28
C GLU A 387 24.40 14.83 16.88
N TYR A 388 23.65 13.85 16.35
CA TYR A 388 22.23 13.65 16.68
C TYR A 388 21.94 12.37 17.46
N PHE A 389 22.96 11.56 17.77
CA PHE A 389 22.80 10.34 18.55
C PHE A 389 23.80 10.26 19.69
N THR A 390 23.37 9.64 20.78
CA THR A 390 24.20 9.30 21.93
C THR A 390 24.37 7.79 21.99
N LYS A 391 25.61 7.33 22.11
CA LYS A 391 25.93 5.90 22.22
C LYS A 391 25.61 5.40 23.63
N ASN A 392 24.78 4.37 23.74
CA ASN A 392 24.42 3.69 24.98
C ASN A 392 24.93 2.22 24.94
N ASN A 393 24.90 1.52 26.08
CA ASN A 393 25.42 0.15 26.20
C ASN A 393 24.78 -0.88 25.26
N GLY A 394 23.58 -0.60 24.72
CA GLY A 394 22.84 -1.48 23.81
C GLY A 394 22.62 -0.93 22.39
N GLY A 395 23.21 0.21 22.01
CA GLY A 395 22.98 0.80 20.68
C GLY A 395 23.21 2.31 20.65
N TYR A 396 22.47 3.00 19.79
CA TYR A 396 22.46 4.46 19.68
C TYR A 396 21.06 4.99 20.00
N GLN A 397 21.01 6.03 20.81
CA GLN A 397 19.77 6.70 21.15
C GLN A 397 19.72 8.07 20.48
N VAL A 398 18.61 8.39 19.83
CA VAL A 398 18.38 9.73 19.27
C VAL A 398 18.43 10.77 20.39
N ASN A 399 19.17 11.85 20.15
CA ASN A 399 19.36 12.93 21.13
C ASN A 399 18.02 13.57 21.51
N LYS A 400 17.92 14.01 22.78
CA LYS A 400 16.70 14.58 23.33
C LYS A 400 16.18 15.77 22.51
N SER A 401 17.07 16.64 22.03
CA SER A 401 16.72 17.80 21.19
C SER A 401 15.96 17.42 19.91
N ILE A 402 16.26 16.27 19.32
CA ILE A 402 15.56 15.75 18.14
C ILE A 402 14.26 15.04 18.55
N ARG A 403 14.28 14.29 19.65
CA ARG A 403 13.09 13.58 20.13
C ARG A 403 11.98 14.51 20.60
N ASP A 404 12.32 15.63 21.22
CA ASP A 404 11.35 16.60 21.72
C ASP A 404 10.58 17.28 20.56
N MET A 405 11.08 17.22 19.32
CA MET A 405 10.35 17.66 18.11
C MET A 405 9.28 16.64 17.65
N CYS A 406 9.36 15.39 18.09
CA CYS A 406 8.54 14.28 17.62
C CYS A 406 7.52 13.82 18.66
N VAL A 407 6.26 13.67 18.24
CA VAL A 407 5.16 13.13 19.04
C VAL A 407 4.66 11.85 18.38
N PHE A 408 4.83 10.71 19.05
CA PHE A 408 4.42 9.41 18.52
C PHE A 408 3.11 8.91 19.13
N ALA A 409 2.17 8.49 18.29
CA ALA A 409 0.86 7.99 18.73
C ALA A 409 0.38 6.79 17.90
N HIS A 410 -0.31 5.86 18.55
CA HIS A 410 -1.08 4.84 17.84
C HIS A 410 -2.32 5.50 17.23
N HIS A 411 -2.48 5.42 15.91
CA HIS A 411 -3.57 6.09 15.18
C HIS A 411 -3.83 5.42 13.83
N ASN A 412 -5.11 5.26 13.52
CA ASN A 412 -5.60 4.75 12.25
C ASN A 412 -6.20 5.88 11.42
N PHE A 413 -5.44 6.45 10.48
CA PHE A 413 -5.91 7.56 9.65
C PHE A 413 -7.12 7.23 8.75
N LEU A 414 -7.50 5.95 8.60
CA LEU A 414 -8.70 5.56 7.84
C LEU A 414 -9.99 5.62 8.68
N LYS A 415 -9.87 5.72 10.01
CA LYS A 415 -10.99 5.62 10.95
C LYS A 415 -11.00 6.78 11.95
N ASP A 416 -9.84 7.07 12.50
CA ASP A 416 -9.67 8.04 13.56
C ASP A 416 -9.65 9.47 12.97
N PRO A 417 -10.07 10.49 13.74
CA PRO A 417 -10.01 11.88 13.29
C PRO A 417 -8.58 12.28 12.89
N PRO A 418 -8.37 12.92 11.73
CA PRO A 418 -7.05 13.32 11.31
C PRO A 418 -6.54 14.52 12.11
N PHE A 419 -5.22 14.68 12.18
CA PHE A 419 -4.61 15.91 12.67
C PHE A 419 -4.85 17.04 11.68
N GLY A 420 -5.58 18.09 12.08
CA GLY A 420 -5.83 19.24 11.22
C GLY A 420 -4.68 20.25 11.21
N LYS A 421 -4.67 21.10 10.17
CA LYS A 421 -3.70 22.20 9.98
C LYS A 421 -2.24 21.74 9.84
N MET A 422 -2.03 20.67 9.08
CA MET A 422 -0.69 20.18 8.74
C MET A 422 -0.08 20.99 7.60
N ASP A 423 1.20 21.31 7.69
CA ASP A 423 1.93 21.99 6.61
C ASP A 423 2.53 20.98 5.62
N CYS A 424 2.90 19.80 6.14
CA CYS A 424 3.38 18.68 5.34
C CYS A 424 2.83 17.36 5.90
N ILE A 425 2.42 16.44 5.03
CA ILE A 425 2.10 15.06 5.36
C ILE A 425 3.03 14.15 4.57
N SER A 426 3.66 13.19 5.24
CA SER A 426 4.38 12.09 4.62
C SER A 426 3.60 10.80 4.85
N CYS A 427 3.27 10.08 3.77
CA CYS A 427 2.66 8.76 3.81
C CYS A 427 3.33 7.89 2.75
N ARG A 428 4.46 7.28 3.11
CA ARG A 428 5.35 6.58 2.17
C ARG A 428 5.34 5.09 2.42
N ASN A 429 5.18 4.32 1.35
CA ASN A 429 5.21 2.85 1.37
C ASN A 429 4.11 2.23 2.26
N VAL A 430 2.94 2.89 2.34
CA VAL A 430 1.77 2.45 3.12
C VAL A 430 0.57 2.16 2.20
N LEU A 431 0.33 3.03 1.22
CA LEU A 431 -0.81 2.92 0.29
C LEU A 431 -0.67 1.71 -0.65
N ILE A 432 0.56 1.21 -0.85
CA ILE A 432 0.85 0.01 -1.64
C ILE A 432 0.12 -1.25 -1.16
N TYR A 433 -0.28 -1.31 0.12
CA TYR A 433 -1.00 -2.44 0.70
C TYR A 433 -2.53 -2.31 0.57
N MET A 434 -3.02 -1.19 0.04
CA MET A 434 -4.43 -0.84 0.03
C MET A 434 -5.03 -0.96 -1.39
N GLU A 435 -6.29 -1.34 -1.47
CA GLU A 435 -7.07 -1.24 -2.71
C GLU A 435 -7.43 0.22 -3.03
N PRO A 436 -7.74 0.57 -4.29
CA PRO A 436 -8.02 1.94 -4.72
C PRO A 436 -9.04 2.69 -3.85
N TYR A 437 -10.03 1.98 -3.31
CA TYR A 437 -11.02 2.54 -2.39
C TYR A 437 -10.39 3.13 -1.11
N LEU A 438 -9.52 2.38 -0.42
CA LEU A 438 -8.85 2.87 0.79
C LEU A 438 -7.80 3.93 0.47
N GLN A 439 -7.10 3.81 -0.66
CA GLN A 439 -6.16 4.84 -1.12
C GLN A 439 -6.89 6.18 -1.32
N LYS A 440 -8.04 6.17 -2.01
CA LYS A 440 -8.89 7.36 -2.18
C LYS A 440 -9.30 7.95 -0.83
N LYS A 441 -9.77 7.11 0.11
CA LYS A 441 -10.17 7.53 1.45
C LYS A 441 -9.01 8.17 2.24
N ALA A 442 -7.83 7.57 2.20
CA ALA A 442 -6.63 8.09 2.84
C ALA A 442 -6.25 9.46 2.26
N LEU A 443 -6.20 9.58 0.94
CA LEU A 443 -5.84 10.82 0.26
C LEU A 443 -6.84 11.95 0.51
N THR A 444 -8.15 11.66 0.57
CA THR A 444 -9.16 12.65 0.97
C THR A 444 -8.96 13.09 2.43
N THR A 445 -8.59 12.17 3.31
CA THR A 445 -8.28 12.49 4.72
C THR A 445 -7.06 13.40 4.82
N PHE A 446 -6.00 13.13 4.04
CA PHE A 446 -4.80 13.97 3.98
C PHE A 446 -5.09 15.35 3.38
N HIS A 447 -5.92 15.44 2.33
CA HIS A 447 -6.32 16.73 1.75
C HIS A 447 -6.99 17.63 2.80
N TYR A 448 -7.91 17.06 3.59
CA TYR A 448 -8.56 17.79 4.67
C TYR A 448 -7.61 18.21 5.79
N ALA A 449 -6.67 17.34 6.15
CA ALA A 449 -5.68 17.57 7.20
C ALA A 449 -4.68 18.70 6.86
N LEU A 450 -4.32 18.85 5.58
CA LEU A 450 -3.35 19.84 5.11
C LEU A 450 -3.90 21.27 5.16
N ASN A 451 -3.03 22.25 5.42
CA ASN A 451 -3.31 23.66 5.17
C ASN A 451 -3.39 23.95 3.66
N ALA A 452 -3.98 25.08 3.27
CA ALA A 452 -3.89 25.56 1.90
C ALA A 452 -2.42 25.67 1.47
N LYS A 453 -2.09 25.18 0.26
CA LYS A 453 -0.71 25.04 -0.25
C LYS A 453 0.20 24.10 0.56
N GLY A 454 -0.34 23.29 1.47
CA GLY A 454 0.41 22.26 2.16
C GLY A 454 0.90 21.17 1.22
N PHE A 455 1.90 20.39 1.67
CA PHE A 455 2.57 19.37 0.87
C PHE A 455 2.20 17.96 1.30
N LEU A 456 2.04 17.06 0.32
CA LEU A 456 1.90 15.62 0.53
C LEU A 456 3.08 14.90 -0.13
N LEU A 457 3.80 14.10 0.64
CA LEU A 457 4.88 13.24 0.16
C LEU A 457 4.44 11.77 0.17
N LEU A 458 4.57 11.11 -0.98
CA LEU A 458 4.28 9.69 -1.15
C LEU A 458 5.53 8.89 -1.53
N GLY A 459 5.48 7.58 -1.41
CA GLY A 459 6.53 6.66 -1.85
C GLY A 459 6.61 6.56 -3.36
N LYS A 460 7.73 6.05 -3.87
CA LYS A 460 8.05 6.01 -5.31
C LYS A 460 7.03 5.27 -6.18
N SER A 461 6.40 4.24 -5.65
CA SER A 461 5.39 3.44 -6.36
C SER A 461 3.96 3.92 -6.10
N GLU A 462 3.77 4.98 -5.32
CA GLU A 462 2.48 5.50 -4.92
C GLU A 462 2.13 6.75 -5.73
N THR A 463 0.83 7.00 -5.91
CA THR A 463 0.34 8.14 -6.71
C THR A 463 -0.97 8.67 -6.14
N THR A 464 -1.32 9.89 -6.55
CA THR A 464 -2.63 10.50 -6.28
C THR A 464 -3.66 10.22 -7.36
N GLY A 465 -3.43 9.23 -8.23
CA GLY A 465 -4.25 8.98 -9.44
C GLY A 465 -5.74 8.76 -9.19
N GLY A 466 -6.14 8.27 -8.01
CA GLY A 466 -7.55 8.11 -7.64
C GLY A 466 -8.26 9.40 -7.20
N VAL A 467 -7.54 10.52 -7.06
CA VAL A 467 -8.05 11.84 -6.65
C VAL A 467 -7.28 12.99 -7.33
N PRO A 468 -7.24 13.04 -8.67
CA PRO A 468 -6.46 14.03 -9.40
C PRO A 468 -6.89 15.47 -9.11
N ASP A 469 -8.15 15.67 -8.71
CA ASP A 469 -8.71 16.99 -8.39
C ASP A 469 -8.26 17.54 -7.03
N LEU A 470 -7.77 16.69 -6.13
CA LEU A 470 -7.37 17.11 -4.77
C LEU A 470 -5.91 17.57 -4.69
N PHE A 471 -5.05 17.06 -5.57
CA PHE A 471 -3.60 17.27 -5.49
C PHE A 471 -3.01 17.65 -6.85
N ALA A 472 -2.03 18.55 -6.83
CA ALA A 472 -1.19 18.86 -7.99
C ALA A 472 0.23 18.38 -7.74
N SER A 473 0.94 17.93 -8.77
CA SER A 473 2.37 17.60 -8.64
C SER A 473 3.17 18.88 -8.37
N ALA A 474 3.96 18.89 -7.31
CA ALA A 474 4.82 20.02 -6.96
C ALA A 474 6.21 19.90 -7.63
N ALA A 475 6.69 18.67 -7.82
CA ALA A 475 7.95 18.37 -8.51
C ALA A 475 7.78 17.13 -9.41
N LYS A 476 8.32 17.17 -10.64
CA LYS A 476 8.15 16.09 -11.62
C LYS A 476 8.79 14.76 -11.21
N THR A 477 9.73 14.74 -10.27
CA THR A 477 10.59 13.57 -9.99
C THR A 477 10.39 12.90 -8.63
N ASP A 478 9.80 13.57 -7.63
CA ASP A 478 9.95 13.15 -6.23
C ASP A 478 8.64 12.77 -5.51
N LYS A 479 7.56 12.45 -6.26
CA LYS A 479 6.25 12.06 -5.69
C LYS A 479 5.76 13.03 -4.60
N LEU A 480 6.08 14.30 -4.82
CA LEU A 480 5.72 15.41 -3.97
C LEU A 480 4.55 16.14 -4.61
N TYR A 481 3.50 16.34 -3.83
CA TYR A 481 2.25 16.93 -4.26
C TYR A 481 1.92 18.14 -3.39
N THR A 482 1.18 19.10 -3.94
CA THR A 482 0.61 20.22 -3.21
C THR A 482 -0.91 20.12 -3.21
N ARG A 483 -1.54 20.54 -2.10
CA ARG A 483 -2.98 20.57 -1.94
C ARG A 483 -3.61 21.57 -2.93
N LYS A 484 -4.59 21.12 -3.72
CA LYS A 484 -5.45 22.01 -4.53
C LYS A 484 -6.55 22.63 -3.66
N ASP A 485 -6.83 23.91 -3.89
CA ASP A 485 -7.99 24.58 -3.29
C ASP A 485 -9.25 24.20 -4.06
N VAL A 486 -9.86 23.09 -3.63
CA VAL A 486 -11.19 22.68 -4.03
C VAL A 486 -12.18 22.93 -2.89
N PRO A 487 -13.40 23.44 -3.16
CA PRO A 487 -14.44 23.58 -2.16
C PRO A 487 -15.00 22.20 -1.77
N GLY A 488 -14.29 21.46 -0.92
CA GLY A 488 -14.69 20.14 -0.44
C GLY A 488 -14.83 20.09 1.08
N ARG A 489 -16.06 19.84 1.57
CA ARG A 489 -16.34 19.55 3.00
C ARG A 489 -15.93 18.11 3.32
N PHE A 490 -15.28 17.92 4.46
CA PHE A 490 -15.05 16.60 5.05
C PHE A 490 -16.39 15.95 5.39
N MET A 491 -16.73 14.85 4.72
CA MET A 491 -17.80 13.96 5.16
C MET A 491 -17.20 12.83 5.98
N GLN A 492 -17.39 12.92 7.30
CA GLN A 492 -17.16 11.79 8.19
C GLN A 492 -18.28 10.78 7.91
N VAL A 493 -17.98 9.71 7.17
CA VAL A 493 -18.86 8.53 7.18
C VAL A 493 -18.66 7.86 8.54
N THR A 494 -19.33 8.41 9.55
CA THR A 494 -19.55 7.69 10.80
C THR A 494 -20.40 6.49 10.43
N SER A 495 -19.79 5.30 10.43
CA SER A 495 -20.56 4.07 10.50
C SER A 495 -21.33 4.11 11.82
N GLN A 496 -22.59 4.51 11.76
CA GLN A 496 -23.53 4.37 12.87
C GLN A 496 -23.77 2.87 13.09
N ARG A 497 -22.92 2.23 13.89
CA ARG A 497 -23.28 0.96 14.55
C ARG A 497 -22.53 0.64 15.84
N SER A 498 -21.98 1.65 16.52
CA SER A 498 -21.36 1.46 17.83
C SER A 498 -21.57 2.64 18.77
N GLU A 499 -22.82 3.07 18.91
CA GLU A 499 -23.27 3.90 20.04
C GLU A 499 -24.38 3.15 20.78
N GLN A 500 -24.01 2.10 21.52
CA GLN A 500 -24.90 1.54 22.55
C GLN A 500 -24.22 0.77 23.68
N ILE A 501 -22.88 0.78 23.81
CA ILE A 501 -22.19 -0.01 24.87
C ILE A 501 -21.33 0.84 25.84
N LEU A 502 -21.15 2.14 25.63
CA LEU A 502 -20.33 2.98 26.53
C LEU A 502 -21.09 3.81 27.57
N SER A 503 -22.40 3.65 27.70
CA SER A 503 -23.21 4.42 28.67
C SER A 503 -23.24 3.84 30.11
N ARG A 504 -22.25 3.04 30.53
CA ARG A 504 -22.30 2.44 31.88
C ARG A 504 -21.02 2.36 32.70
N ALA A 505 -19.95 3.04 32.33
CA ALA A 505 -18.72 2.97 33.14
C ALA A 505 -17.84 4.23 33.09
N VAL A 506 -18.38 5.42 33.39
CA VAL A 506 -17.59 6.51 33.99
C VAL A 506 -18.53 7.40 34.82
N ASP A 507 -18.90 6.93 36.01
CA ASP A 507 -19.43 7.78 37.06
C ASP A 507 -18.50 7.62 38.26
N GLN A 508 -17.39 8.38 38.24
CA GLN A 508 -16.56 8.79 39.39
C GLN A 508 -15.22 9.37 38.90
N SER A 509 -15.18 10.69 38.71
CA SER A 509 -14.12 11.53 39.27
C SER A 509 -14.42 12.99 38.92
N LYS A 510 -14.90 13.72 39.93
CA LYS A 510 -14.90 15.18 39.97
C LYS A 510 -13.49 15.64 40.35
N SER A 511 -12.88 16.51 39.55
CA SER A 511 -12.10 17.64 40.06
C SER A 511 -11.76 18.63 38.94
N ASP A 512 -12.43 19.78 39.01
CA ASP A 512 -11.95 21.15 38.76
C ASP A 512 -10.87 21.40 37.70
N SER A 513 -11.32 21.79 36.51
CA SER A 513 -10.77 22.94 35.78
C SER A 513 -11.71 23.33 34.63
N ASP A 514 -12.83 23.99 34.94
CA ASP A 514 -13.77 24.45 33.91
C ASP A 514 -14.11 25.93 34.11
N SER A 515 -13.16 26.78 33.72
CA SER A 515 -13.37 28.20 33.54
C SER A 515 -12.55 28.66 32.36
N TYR A 516 -12.98 28.34 31.13
CA TYR A 516 -12.79 29.11 29.89
C TYR A 516 -13.26 28.25 28.69
N ARG A 517 -14.55 27.92 28.59
CA ARG A 517 -15.17 27.47 27.31
C ARG A 517 -16.69 27.62 27.17
N ASN A 518 -17.41 28.21 28.13
CA ASN A 518 -18.84 28.50 28.00
C ASN A 518 -19.12 29.87 27.35
N ARG A 519 -18.73 30.02 26.08
CA ARG A 519 -19.28 31.05 25.19
C ARG A 519 -19.51 30.46 23.80
N SER A 520 -20.59 29.68 23.66
CA SER A 520 -21.48 29.62 22.46
C SER A 520 -22.51 28.47 22.49
N ASP A 521 -22.81 27.84 23.63
CA ASP A 521 -23.70 26.65 23.61
C ASP A 521 -25.19 26.99 23.48
N PHE A 522 -25.63 28.19 23.87
CA PHE A 522 -27.02 28.60 23.68
C PHE A 522 -27.39 28.76 22.20
N GLN A 523 -26.43 29.08 21.33
CA GLN A 523 -26.68 29.18 19.88
C GLN A 523 -26.88 27.81 19.26
N LYS A 524 -26.06 26.81 19.62
CA LYS A 524 -26.28 25.44 19.15
C LYS A 524 -27.58 24.85 19.66
N THR A 525 -27.89 25.04 20.94
CA THR A 525 -29.18 24.57 21.49
C THR A 525 -30.36 25.31 20.85
N ALA A 526 -30.23 26.62 20.58
CA ALA A 526 -31.24 27.39 19.86
C ALA A 526 -31.38 26.92 18.40
N ASP A 527 -30.27 26.67 17.69
CA ASP A 527 -30.27 26.17 16.32
C ASP A 527 -30.86 24.75 16.24
N ASP A 528 -30.56 23.86 17.19
CA ASP A 528 -31.15 22.52 17.25
C ASP A 528 -32.67 22.58 17.54
N ILE A 529 -33.11 23.48 18.42
CA ILE A 529 -34.54 23.71 18.69
C ILE A 529 -35.24 24.32 17.47
N LEU A 530 -34.60 25.29 16.80
CA LEU A 530 -35.13 25.91 15.58
C LEU A 530 -35.21 24.90 14.44
N LEU A 531 -34.18 24.06 14.26
CA LEU A 531 -34.16 22.97 13.28
C LEU A 531 -35.22 21.91 13.58
N THR A 532 -35.46 21.58 14.85
CA THR A 532 -36.50 20.59 15.21
C THR A 532 -37.92 21.14 15.03
N LYS A 533 -38.12 22.45 15.25
CA LYS A 533 -39.46 23.06 15.32
C LYS A 533 -39.91 23.77 14.03
N TYR A 534 -38.99 24.20 13.18
CA TYR A 534 -39.26 25.01 11.98
C TYR A 534 -38.70 24.42 10.67
N THR A 535 -38.00 23.27 10.69
CA THR A 535 -37.55 22.63 9.42
C THR A 535 -38.71 21.90 8.75
N PRO A 536 -38.96 22.12 7.44
CA PRO A 536 -39.95 21.36 6.69
C PRO A 536 -39.63 19.87 6.68
N ALA A 537 -40.65 19.04 6.45
CA ALA A 537 -40.45 17.61 6.29
C ALA A 537 -39.61 17.35 5.04
N GLY A 538 -38.62 16.46 5.11
CA GLY A 538 -37.75 16.20 3.97
C GLY A 538 -36.95 14.92 4.09
N VAL A 539 -36.35 14.51 2.98
CA VAL A 539 -35.49 13.33 2.88
C VAL A 539 -34.30 13.62 1.99
N VAL A 540 -33.15 13.02 2.32
CA VAL A 540 -31.97 13.02 1.44
C VAL A 540 -31.94 11.70 0.71
N VAL A 541 -31.87 11.76 -0.62
CA VAL A 541 -31.82 10.58 -1.50
C VAL A 541 -30.56 10.54 -2.34
N ASN A 542 -30.08 9.33 -2.62
CA ASN A 542 -29.01 9.08 -3.60
C ASN A 542 -29.56 9.06 -5.04
N GLU A 543 -28.68 8.82 -6.02
CA GLU A 543 -29.04 8.73 -7.44
C GLU A 543 -30.07 7.62 -7.75
N ALA A 544 -30.07 6.54 -6.97
CA ALA A 544 -31.02 5.43 -7.08
C ALA A 544 -32.37 5.68 -6.36
N MET A 545 -32.58 6.90 -5.82
CA MET A 545 -33.74 7.28 -5.01
C MET A 545 -33.85 6.57 -3.65
N ASP A 546 -32.77 5.97 -3.15
CA ASP A 546 -32.75 5.41 -1.81
C ASP A 546 -32.57 6.52 -0.77
N ILE A 547 -33.43 6.51 0.24
CA ILE A 547 -33.41 7.47 1.34
C ILE A 547 -32.23 7.15 2.25
N VAL A 548 -31.26 8.06 2.27
CA VAL A 548 -30.08 7.99 3.14
C VAL A 548 -30.36 8.66 4.48
N HIS A 549 -31.27 9.65 4.51
CA HIS A 549 -31.58 10.37 5.73
C HIS A 549 -32.99 10.97 5.73
N PHE A 550 -33.68 10.91 6.86
CA PHE A 550 -34.98 11.57 7.09
C PHE A 550 -34.80 12.86 7.89
N ARG A 551 -35.55 13.91 7.56
CA ARG A 551 -35.59 15.19 8.27
C ARG A 551 -37.03 15.61 8.56
N GLY A 552 -37.30 16.04 9.79
CA GLY A 552 -38.64 16.45 10.21
C GLY A 552 -39.64 15.28 10.21
N ASN A 553 -40.94 15.60 10.25
CA ASN A 553 -42.01 14.60 10.26
C ASN A 553 -42.48 14.29 8.83
N THR A 554 -41.99 13.19 8.26
CA THR A 554 -42.33 12.75 6.89
C THR A 554 -43.56 11.84 6.81
N ALA A 555 -44.22 11.52 7.93
CA ALA A 555 -45.29 10.52 7.99
C ALA A 555 -46.54 10.89 7.18
N ASN A 556 -46.74 12.18 6.86
CA ASN A 556 -47.84 12.64 6.01
C ASN A 556 -47.59 12.36 4.51
N TYR A 557 -46.33 12.14 4.12
CA TYR A 557 -45.89 12.03 2.73
C TYR A 557 -45.34 10.64 2.38
N LEU A 558 -44.72 9.98 3.36
CA LEU A 558 -44.07 8.68 3.20
C LEU A 558 -44.69 7.64 4.16
N GLU A 559 -44.89 6.42 3.67
CA GLU A 559 -45.34 5.26 4.46
C GLU A 559 -44.61 3.98 4.02
N GLN A 560 -44.42 3.04 4.96
CA GLN A 560 -43.84 1.74 4.61
C GLN A 560 -44.91 0.86 3.95
N ALA A 561 -44.69 0.46 2.69
CA ALA A 561 -45.54 -0.49 2.01
C ALA A 561 -45.48 -1.88 2.68
N PRO A 562 -46.60 -2.64 2.73
CA PRO A 562 -46.60 -4.00 3.28
C PRO A 562 -45.72 -4.93 2.43
N GLY A 563 -44.71 -5.55 3.04
CA GLY A 563 -43.76 -6.42 2.33
C GLY A 563 -42.35 -6.38 2.90
N LYS A 564 -41.35 -6.68 2.07
CA LYS A 564 -39.93 -6.54 2.46
C LYS A 564 -39.62 -5.06 2.74
N PRO A 565 -38.90 -4.73 3.84
CA PRO A 565 -38.50 -3.35 4.11
C PRO A 565 -37.71 -2.77 2.94
N SER A 566 -38.10 -1.59 2.48
CA SER A 566 -37.40 -0.82 1.45
C SER A 566 -37.21 0.61 1.94
N HIS A 567 -36.04 1.18 1.66
CA HIS A 567 -35.72 2.58 1.90
C HIS A 567 -35.84 3.43 0.63
N ASN A 568 -36.40 2.87 -0.44
CA ASN A 568 -36.54 3.58 -1.71
C ASN A 568 -37.69 4.60 -1.64
N LEU A 569 -37.41 5.86 -2.00
CA LEU A 569 -38.33 6.98 -1.90
C LEU A 569 -39.62 6.76 -2.70
N LEU A 570 -39.53 6.18 -3.90
CA LEU A 570 -40.71 5.92 -4.73
C LEU A 570 -41.59 4.83 -4.13
N MET A 571 -40.99 3.81 -3.50
CA MET A 571 -41.74 2.73 -2.84
C MET A 571 -42.39 3.18 -1.55
N MET A 572 -41.83 4.20 -0.90
CA MET A 572 -42.35 4.77 0.33
C MET A 572 -43.34 5.93 0.10
N ALA A 573 -43.45 6.46 -1.12
CA ALA A 573 -44.30 7.61 -1.41
C ALA A 573 -45.80 7.25 -1.32
N LYS A 574 -46.58 8.06 -0.57
CA LYS A 574 -48.04 7.92 -0.53
C LYS A 574 -48.69 8.21 -1.89
N ASN A 575 -49.85 7.60 -2.13
CA ASN A 575 -50.60 7.66 -3.39
C ASN A 575 -50.71 9.10 -3.94
N GLY A 576 -50.18 9.32 -5.14
CA GLY A 576 -50.16 10.63 -5.83
C GLY A 576 -48.80 11.32 -5.86
N LEU A 577 -47.86 10.98 -4.97
CA LEU A 577 -46.53 11.63 -4.91
C LEU A 577 -45.47 10.97 -5.80
N GLY A 578 -45.58 9.67 -6.08
CA GLY A 578 -44.52 8.92 -6.77
C GLY A 578 -44.17 9.44 -8.17
N PHE A 579 -45.17 9.88 -8.95
CA PHE A 579 -44.95 10.46 -10.28
C PHE A 579 -44.24 11.82 -10.20
N GLU A 580 -44.74 12.72 -9.35
CA GLU A 580 -44.16 14.05 -9.17
C GLU A 580 -42.75 14.00 -8.58
N LEU A 581 -42.48 13.06 -7.65
CA LEU A 581 -41.15 12.83 -7.08
C LEU A 581 -40.13 12.36 -8.12
N ARG A 582 -40.54 11.47 -9.05
CA ARG A 582 -39.66 11.04 -10.13
C ARG A 582 -39.34 12.20 -11.07
N ASN A 583 -40.35 12.98 -11.45
CA ASN A 583 -40.19 14.09 -12.39
C ASN A 583 -39.36 15.24 -11.83
N ILE A 584 -39.59 15.62 -10.57
CA ILE A 584 -38.85 16.73 -9.95
C ILE A 584 -37.38 16.37 -9.72
N LEU A 585 -37.09 15.11 -9.39
CA LEU A 585 -35.72 14.63 -9.23
C LEU A 585 -34.99 14.53 -10.57
N HIS A 586 -35.68 14.05 -11.62
CA HIS A 586 -35.12 14.03 -12.97
C HIS A 586 -34.77 15.45 -13.45
N LYS A 587 -35.69 16.42 -13.28
CA LYS A 587 -35.41 17.82 -13.62
C LYS A 587 -34.28 18.42 -12.79
N ALA A 588 -34.24 18.17 -11.48
CA ALA A 588 -33.13 18.62 -10.64
C ALA A 588 -31.79 17.98 -11.02
N LYS A 589 -31.79 16.75 -11.57
CA LYS A 589 -30.62 16.07 -12.11
C LYS A 589 -30.15 16.70 -13.43
N THR A 590 -31.06 16.93 -14.38
CA THR A 590 -30.76 17.52 -15.69
C THR A 590 -30.30 18.97 -15.56
N ASP A 591 -31.03 19.78 -14.79
CA ASP A 591 -30.82 21.23 -14.71
C ASP A 591 -29.75 21.61 -13.67
N LYS A 592 -29.32 20.66 -12.83
CA LYS A 592 -28.37 20.87 -11.70
C LYS A 592 -28.75 22.05 -10.79
N ALA A 593 -30.04 22.35 -10.70
CA ALA A 593 -30.59 23.46 -9.93
C ALA A 593 -31.75 22.98 -9.04
N ALA A 594 -32.11 23.79 -8.05
CA ALA A 594 -33.28 23.52 -7.23
C ALA A 594 -34.56 23.66 -8.07
N VAL A 595 -35.44 22.66 -8.01
CA VAL A 595 -36.71 22.63 -8.75
C VAL A 595 -37.85 22.50 -7.75
N ILE A 596 -38.88 23.33 -7.91
CA ILE A 596 -40.08 23.34 -7.06
C ILE A 596 -41.30 22.98 -7.90
N LYS A 597 -42.15 22.11 -7.36
CA LYS A 597 -43.47 21.78 -7.92
C LYS A 597 -44.55 22.04 -6.88
N GLU A 598 -45.49 22.91 -7.22
CA GLU A 598 -46.59 23.32 -6.35
C GLU A 598 -47.93 22.66 -6.73
N ASN A 599 -48.90 22.69 -5.80
CA ASN A 599 -50.28 22.25 -5.98
C ASN A 599 -50.47 20.76 -6.32
N ILE A 600 -49.73 19.88 -5.65
CA ILE A 600 -49.88 18.43 -5.81
C ILE A 600 -51.02 17.94 -4.89
N PRO A 601 -52.13 17.39 -5.43
CA PRO A 601 -53.23 16.90 -4.63
C PRO A 601 -52.85 15.59 -3.93
N LEU A 602 -52.83 15.59 -2.60
CA LEU A 602 -52.51 14.45 -1.76
C LEU A 602 -53.63 14.16 -0.77
N GLN A 603 -54.05 12.90 -0.66
CA GLN A 603 -55.03 12.48 0.34
C GLN A 603 -54.31 12.16 1.65
N VAL A 604 -54.39 13.07 2.62
CA VAL A 604 -53.78 12.90 3.95
C VAL A 604 -54.91 12.73 4.98
N ASN A 605 -54.95 11.57 5.66
CA ASN A 605 -55.95 11.26 6.69
C ASN A 605 -57.41 11.45 6.22
N GLY A 606 -57.70 11.11 4.96
CA GLY A 606 -59.05 11.21 4.37
C GLY A 606 -59.45 12.60 3.84
N SER A 607 -58.60 13.63 4.01
CA SER A 607 -58.81 14.98 3.44
C SER A 607 -57.88 15.24 2.26
N LEU A 608 -58.37 15.83 1.18
CA LEU A 608 -57.55 16.26 0.05
C LEU A 608 -56.80 17.55 0.43
N ARG A 609 -55.46 17.53 0.36
CA ARG A 609 -54.59 18.69 0.61
C ARG A 609 -53.67 18.94 -0.58
N ASN A 610 -53.32 20.20 -0.80
CA ASN A 610 -52.31 20.55 -1.79
C ASN A 610 -50.95 20.66 -1.10
N VAL A 611 -49.97 19.96 -1.66
CA VAL A 611 -48.59 19.89 -1.17
C VAL A 611 -47.68 20.48 -2.24
N SER A 612 -46.58 21.13 -1.84
CA SER A 612 -45.47 21.41 -2.74
C SER A 612 -44.25 20.56 -2.39
N ILE A 613 -43.54 20.13 -3.42
CA ILE A 613 -42.30 19.38 -3.31
C ILE A 613 -41.19 20.23 -3.90
N GLU A 614 -40.04 20.26 -3.25
CA GLU A 614 -38.82 20.89 -3.75
C GLU A 614 -37.70 19.84 -3.78
N ALA A 615 -36.98 19.75 -4.89
CA ALA A 615 -35.77 18.94 -5.02
C ALA A 615 -34.56 19.86 -5.18
N VAL A 616 -33.66 19.82 -4.20
CA VAL A 616 -32.44 20.61 -4.16
C VAL A 616 -31.24 19.69 -4.35
N PRO A 617 -30.46 19.82 -5.44
CA PRO A 617 -29.20 19.10 -5.55
C PRO A 617 -28.24 19.59 -4.47
N LEU A 618 -27.66 18.66 -3.71
CA LEU A 618 -26.70 19.01 -2.66
C LEU A 618 -25.31 19.23 -3.29
N PRO A 619 -24.75 20.45 -3.23
CA PRO A 619 -23.43 20.70 -3.77
C PRO A 619 -22.34 20.04 -2.91
N ASN A 620 -21.23 19.66 -3.54
CA ASN A 620 -20.00 19.17 -2.89
C ASN A 620 -20.12 17.81 -2.17
N THR A 621 -20.86 16.86 -2.76
CA THR A 621 -20.92 15.47 -2.30
C THR A 621 -20.19 14.51 -3.26
N LEU A 622 -19.61 13.42 -2.72
CA LEU A 622 -18.84 12.42 -3.49
C LEU A 622 -19.70 11.63 -4.50
N GLU A 623 -20.99 11.49 -4.20
CA GLU A 623 -22.06 10.97 -5.07
C GLU A 623 -23.15 12.05 -5.18
N PRO A 624 -23.91 12.13 -6.28
CA PRO A 624 -24.99 13.12 -6.41
C PRO A 624 -26.12 12.78 -5.43
N TYR A 625 -26.29 13.61 -4.41
CA TYR A 625 -27.41 13.54 -3.48
C TYR A 625 -28.39 14.68 -3.71
N TYR A 626 -29.66 14.40 -3.43
CA TYR A 626 -30.74 15.38 -3.58
C TYR A 626 -31.51 15.47 -2.27
N LEU A 627 -31.77 16.69 -1.82
CA LEU A 627 -32.64 16.98 -0.71
C LEU A 627 -34.05 17.22 -1.25
N ILE A 628 -34.99 16.36 -0.86
CA ILE A 628 -36.40 16.51 -1.15
C ILE A 628 -37.08 17.14 0.06
N LEU A 629 -37.73 18.28 -0.13
CA LEU A 629 -38.51 18.97 0.90
C LEU A 629 -40.00 18.93 0.54
N PHE A 630 -40.84 18.75 1.55
CA PHE A 630 -42.30 18.73 1.46
C PHE A 630 -42.86 19.91 2.27
N HIS A 631 -43.66 20.74 1.62
CA HIS A 631 -44.34 21.87 2.27
C HIS A 631 -45.86 21.72 2.16
N ASP A 632 -46.54 21.93 3.28
CA ASP A 632 -48.01 22.06 3.31
C ASP A 632 -48.39 23.44 2.76
N TYR A 633 -49.21 23.50 1.72
CA TYR A 633 -49.72 24.77 1.21
C TYR A 633 -50.85 25.28 2.12
N ASN A 634 -50.51 26.13 3.09
CA ASN A 634 -51.49 26.83 3.92
C ASN A 634 -51.83 28.19 3.29
N LEU A 635 -53.08 28.37 2.85
CA LEU A 635 -53.64 29.68 2.47
C LEU A 635 -53.89 30.54 3.71
N THR A 636 -52.89 31.28 4.16
CA THR A 636 -52.94 32.45 5.07
C THR A 636 -51.57 33.14 4.93
N ASP A 637 -51.34 34.40 4.54
CA ASP A 637 -52.10 35.64 4.57
C ASP A 637 -51.64 36.54 3.40
N THR A 638 -52.57 37.14 2.66
CA THR A 638 -52.40 38.51 2.16
C THR A 638 -53.69 39.28 2.38
N ASP A 639 -53.54 40.44 3.00
CA ASP A 639 -54.56 41.28 3.58
C ASP A 639 -55.51 41.94 2.54
N GLY A 640 -56.80 41.94 2.88
CA GLY A 640 -57.75 43.03 2.63
C GLY A 640 -57.99 43.59 1.22
N SER A 641 -59.13 43.22 0.62
CA SER A 641 -60.21 44.21 0.45
C SER A 641 -61.54 43.57 0.02
N VAL A 642 -62.57 44.12 0.63
CA VAL A 642 -64.00 43.80 0.55
C VAL A 642 -64.54 44.01 -0.86
N ILE A 643 -65.41 43.11 -1.34
CA ILE A 643 -66.80 43.41 -1.72
C ILE A 643 -67.60 42.11 -1.84
N SER A 644 -68.69 42.10 -1.08
CA SER A 644 -69.77 41.13 -1.05
C SER A 644 -70.40 40.85 -2.42
N ASN A 645 -70.76 39.60 -2.70
CA ASN A 645 -72.14 39.30 -3.07
C ASN A 645 -72.49 37.81 -2.95
N LYS A 646 -73.46 37.52 -2.09
CA LYS A 646 -74.22 36.26 -2.08
C LYS A 646 -75.06 36.17 -3.36
N LYS A 647 -74.88 35.12 -4.16
CA LYS A 647 -75.99 34.57 -4.97
C LYS A 647 -75.90 33.04 -5.05
N LYS A 648 -77.04 32.42 -4.74
CA LYS A 648 -77.35 30.99 -4.85
C LYS A 648 -76.99 30.43 -6.23
N ILE A 649 -76.43 29.22 -6.28
CA ILE A 649 -76.47 28.39 -7.50
C ILE A 649 -76.95 26.98 -7.15
N SER A 650 -78.07 26.64 -7.76
CA SER A 650 -78.73 25.34 -7.83
C SER A 650 -78.08 24.43 -8.88
N SER A 651 -77.84 23.17 -8.50
CA SER A 651 -78.07 21.94 -9.27
C SER A 651 -77.83 21.95 -10.80
N LYS A 652 -76.57 22.06 -11.27
CA LYS A 652 -76.21 21.66 -12.66
C LYS A 652 -74.78 21.14 -12.88
N VAL A 653 -73.98 20.89 -11.83
CA VAL A 653 -72.52 20.67 -11.95
C VAL A 653 -72.08 19.21 -12.19
N LYS A 654 -72.95 18.20 -12.08
CA LYS A 654 -72.53 16.79 -12.18
C LYS A 654 -72.12 16.28 -13.57
N LYS A 655 -72.23 17.07 -14.64
CA LYS A 655 -71.86 16.65 -16.00
C LYS A 655 -70.48 17.17 -16.45
N ASP A 656 -70.02 18.32 -15.93
CA ASP A 656 -68.74 18.92 -16.32
C ASP A 656 -67.51 18.25 -15.66
N GLU A 657 -67.63 17.69 -14.45
CA GLU A 657 -66.48 17.04 -13.77
C GLU A 657 -65.96 15.80 -14.52
N LYS A 658 -66.83 15.06 -15.22
CA LYS A 658 -66.40 13.89 -16.00
C LYS A 658 -65.70 14.28 -17.29
N ASP A 659 -66.17 15.32 -17.97
CA ASP A 659 -65.57 15.78 -19.22
C ASP A 659 -64.22 16.47 -18.95
N ILE A 660 -64.10 17.20 -17.83
CA ILE A 660 -62.81 17.75 -17.35
C ILE A 660 -61.86 16.62 -16.95
N ARG A 661 -62.35 15.56 -16.31
CA ARG A 661 -61.52 14.39 -15.94
C ARG A 661 -61.02 13.62 -17.16
N ILE A 662 -61.84 13.49 -18.21
CA ILE A 662 -61.45 12.86 -19.47
C ILE A 662 -60.38 13.70 -20.17
N GLN A 663 -60.54 15.02 -20.25
CA GLN A 663 -59.52 15.90 -20.83
C GLN A 663 -58.19 15.84 -20.07
N LEU A 664 -58.23 15.80 -18.73
CA LEU A 664 -57.02 15.64 -17.92
C LEU A 664 -56.32 14.29 -18.17
N LEU A 665 -57.07 13.20 -18.29
CA LEU A 665 -56.53 11.87 -18.59
C LEU A 665 -55.99 11.76 -20.02
N GLU A 666 -56.63 12.41 -21.00
CA GLU A 666 -56.14 12.49 -22.38
C GLU A 666 -54.85 13.29 -22.47
N GLN A 667 -54.74 14.38 -21.69
CA GLN A 667 -53.54 15.18 -21.59
C GLN A 667 -52.40 14.42 -20.89
N GLU A 668 -52.71 13.66 -19.83
CA GLU A 668 -51.76 12.77 -19.13
C GLU A 668 -51.26 11.64 -20.04
N LEU A 669 -52.14 11.02 -20.83
CA LEU A 669 -51.77 10.01 -21.82
C LEU A 669 -50.92 10.56 -22.96
N SER A 670 -51.19 11.79 -23.41
CA SER A 670 -50.37 12.47 -24.42
C SER A 670 -48.97 12.74 -23.87
N GLN A 671 -48.87 13.25 -22.64
CA GLN A 671 -47.58 13.53 -21.98
C GLN A 671 -46.77 12.24 -21.77
N LEU A 672 -47.41 11.17 -21.30
CA LEU A 672 -46.76 9.86 -21.11
C LEU A 672 -46.23 9.25 -22.42
N ARG A 673 -46.93 9.48 -23.54
CA ARG A 673 -46.47 9.02 -24.85
C ARG A 673 -45.25 9.80 -25.34
N GLU A 674 -45.21 11.11 -25.07
CA GLU A 674 -44.08 11.96 -25.40
C GLU A 674 -42.86 11.59 -24.53
N ASP A 675 -43.06 11.37 -23.23
CA ASP A 675 -42.02 10.92 -22.31
C ASP A 675 -41.46 9.54 -22.70
N MET A 676 -42.34 8.57 -23.05
CA MET A 676 -41.89 7.25 -23.53
C MET A 676 -41.06 7.36 -24.81
N ARG A 677 -41.43 8.28 -25.71
CA ARG A 677 -40.68 8.49 -26.94
C ARG A 677 -39.31 9.09 -26.66
N SER A 678 -39.23 10.10 -25.79
CA SER A 678 -37.95 10.67 -25.34
C SER A 678 -37.06 9.62 -24.67
N ILE A 679 -37.62 8.76 -23.81
CA ILE A 679 -36.85 7.68 -23.15
C ILE A 679 -36.34 6.68 -24.18
N THR A 680 -37.15 6.37 -25.20
CA THR A 680 -36.73 5.43 -26.26
C THR A 680 -35.61 6.04 -27.10
N GLU A 681 -35.71 7.32 -27.45
CA GLU A 681 -34.67 8.06 -28.18
C GLU A 681 -33.37 8.17 -27.35
N ASP A 682 -33.46 8.46 -26.04
CA ASP A 682 -32.29 8.48 -25.15
C ASP A 682 -31.66 7.08 -24.99
N GLN A 683 -32.48 6.02 -24.95
CA GLN A 683 -32.00 4.65 -24.86
C GLN A 683 -31.35 4.18 -26.16
N GLU A 684 -31.89 4.58 -27.31
CA GLU A 684 -31.28 4.34 -28.63
C GLU A 684 -29.94 5.09 -28.74
N ALA A 685 -29.89 6.36 -28.34
CA ALA A 685 -28.64 7.13 -28.31
C ALA A 685 -27.59 6.51 -27.37
N SER A 686 -27.98 6.07 -26.18
CA SER A 686 -27.06 5.40 -25.24
C SER A 686 -26.58 4.05 -25.76
N ASN A 687 -27.43 3.30 -26.48
CA ASN A 687 -27.03 2.05 -27.13
C ASN A 687 -26.07 2.30 -28.30
N GLU A 688 -26.28 3.36 -29.09
CA GLU A 688 -25.35 3.78 -30.14
C GLU A 688 -23.99 4.20 -29.57
N GLU A 689 -23.97 4.96 -28.46
CA GLU A 689 -22.74 5.32 -27.76
C GLU A 689 -22.02 4.07 -27.20
N LEU A 690 -22.75 3.12 -26.61
CA LEU A 690 -22.19 1.86 -26.13
C LEU A 690 -21.64 1.01 -27.28
N GLN A 691 -22.33 0.98 -28.42
CA GLN A 691 -21.86 0.29 -29.61
C GLN A 691 -20.58 0.94 -30.15
N SER A 692 -20.56 2.28 -30.25
CA SER A 692 -19.36 3.02 -30.67
C SER A 692 -18.19 2.79 -29.72
N ALA A 693 -18.41 2.77 -28.41
CA ALA A 693 -17.37 2.50 -27.42
C ALA A 693 -16.86 1.05 -27.54
N ASN A 694 -17.75 0.09 -27.84
CA ASN A 694 -17.33 -1.29 -28.11
C ASN A 694 -16.53 -1.40 -29.42
N GLU A 695 -16.91 -0.70 -30.48
CA GLU A 695 -16.15 -0.65 -31.74
C GLU A 695 -14.77 0.00 -31.54
N GLU A 696 -14.68 1.06 -30.74
CA GLU A 696 -13.39 1.69 -30.37
C GLU A 696 -12.52 0.76 -29.52
N LEU A 697 -13.11 0.02 -28.57
CA LEU A 697 -12.37 -1.00 -27.80
C LEU A 697 -11.89 -2.15 -28.70
N LEU A 698 -12.70 -2.57 -29.67
CA LEU A 698 -12.32 -3.61 -30.62
C LEU A 698 -11.17 -3.12 -31.51
N SER A 699 -11.26 -1.89 -32.03
CA SER A 699 -10.19 -1.24 -32.79
C SER A 699 -8.91 -1.11 -31.96
N GLY A 700 -9.01 -0.70 -30.69
CA GLY A 700 -7.86 -0.64 -29.79
C GLY A 700 -7.25 -2.02 -29.52
N SER A 701 -8.07 -3.07 -29.49
CA SER A 701 -7.58 -4.45 -29.38
C SER A 701 -6.86 -4.92 -30.64
N GLU A 702 -7.34 -4.55 -31.84
CA GLU A 702 -6.68 -4.84 -33.11
C GLU A 702 -5.34 -4.09 -33.24
N GLU A 703 -5.28 -2.83 -32.79
CA GLU A 703 -4.02 -2.07 -32.74
C GLU A 703 -3.01 -2.70 -31.77
N LEU A 704 -3.45 -3.16 -30.59
CA LEU A 704 -2.59 -3.88 -29.64
C LEU A 704 -2.09 -5.21 -30.21
N GLN A 705 -2.93 -5.92 -30.95
CA GLN A 705 -2.53 -7.15 -31.64
C GLN A 705 -1.48 -6.85 -32.72
N SER A 706 -1.70 -5.81 -33.54
CA SER A 706 -0.72 -5.36 -34.54
C SER A 706 0.61 -4.94 -33.90
N LEU A 707 0.58 -4.23 -32.78
CA LEU A 707 1.78 -3.85 -32.02
C LEU A 707 2.51 -5.08 -31.46
N ASN A 708 1.78 -6.11 -31.04
CA ASN A 708 2.38 -7.37 -30.62
C ASN A 708 3.04 -8.11 -31.79
N GLU A 709 2.40 -8.15 -32.97
CA GLU A 709 2.97 -8.76 -34.18
C GLU A 709 4.24 -8.01 -34.63
N GLU A 710 4.25 -6.68 -34.56
CA GLU A 710 5.44 -5.86 -34.85
C GLU A 710 6.57 -6.09 -33.81
N LEU A 711 6.22 -6.27 -32.54
CA LEU A 711 7.20 -6.58 -31.49
C LEU A 711 7.78 -7.99 -31.67
N GLU A 712 6.94 -8.97 -32.04
CA GLU A 712 7.37 -10.34 -32.29
C GLU A 712 8.32 -10.42 -33.50
N THR A 713 8.01 -9.71 -34.59
CA THR A 713 8.92 -9.60 -35.74
C THR A 713 10.22 -8.90 -35.37
N SER A 714 10.19 -7.80 -34.61
CA SER A 714 11.41 -7.14 -34.12
C SER A 714 12.26 -8.05 -33.22
N LYS A 715 11.61 -8.91 -32.42
CA LYS A 715 12.27 -9.91 -31.59
C LYS A 715 12.93 -10.99 -32.45
N GLU A 716 12.25 -11.48 -33.50
CA GLU A 716 12.83 -12.45 -34.44
C GLU A 716 14.04 -11.87 -35.18
N GLU A 717 13.99 -10.61 -35.62
CA GLU A 717 15.13 -9.91 -36.22
C GLU A 717 16.30 -9.81 -35.23
N LEU A 718 16.05 -9.41 -33.99
CA LEU A 718 17.09 -9.35 -32.96
C LEU A 718 17.70 -10.73 -32.68
N GLN A 719 16.87 -11.78 -32.61
CA GLN A 719 17.37 -13.14 -32.42
C GLN A 719 18.25 -13.59 -33.59
N SER A 720 17.84 -13.31 -34.83
CA SER A 720 18.64 -13.57 -36.03
C SER A 720 19.99 -12.84 -35.98
N THR A 721 20.00 -11.54 -35.62
CA THR A 721 21.28 -10.79 -35.50
C THR A 721 22.18 -11.34 -34.40
N ASN A 722 21.60 -11.86 -33.33
CA ASN A 722 22.36 -12.45 -32.23
C ASN A 722 22.96 -13.80 -32.66
N GLU A 723 22.20 -14.61 -33.41
CA GLU A 723 22.69 -15.85 -34.02
C GLU A 723 23.86 -15.58 -34.99
N GLU A 724 23.74 -14.57 -35.86
CA GLU A 724 24.84 -14.13 -36.74
C GLU A 724 26.09 -13.69 -35.96
N LEU A 725 25.92 -12.92 -34.87
CA LEU A 725 27.03 -12.50 -34.00
C LEU A 725 27.69 -13.68 -33.30
N THR A 726 26.93 -14.68 -32.85
CA THR A 726 27.51 -15.90 -32.28
C THR A 726 28.32 -16.69 -33.30
N VAL A 727 27.85 -16.79 -34.54
CA VAL A 727 28.59 -17.45 -35.64
C VAL A 727 29.90 -16.70 -35.92
N LEU A 728 29.84 -15.37 -36.05
CA LEU A 728 31.01 -14.51 -36.25
C LEU A 728 32.02 -14.62 -35.11
N ASN A 729 31.55 -14.66 -33.86
CA ASN A 729 32.42 -14.87 -32.71
C ASN A 729 33.10 -16.24 -32.77
N HIS A 730 32.38 -17.29 -33.16
CA HIS A 730 32.96 -18.62 -33.30
C HIS A 730 34.03 -18.66 -34.39
N GLU A 731 33.79 -18.00 -35.53
CA GLU A 731 34.76 -17.86 -36.61
C GLU A 731 36.01 -17.08 -36.17
N LEU A 732 35.84 -15.99 -35.41
CA LEU A 732 36.96 -15.22 -34.84
C LEU A 732 37.79 -16.04 -33.86
N VAL A 733 37.15 -16.85 -33.01
CA VAL A 733 37.85 -17.76 -32.09
C VAL A 733 38.67 -18.78 -32.89
N GLY A 734 38.09 -19.39 -33.91
CA GLY A 734 38.82 -20.34 -34.77
C GLY A 734 39.99 -19.70 -35.53
N LEU A 735 39.84 -18.48 -36.04
CA LEU A 735 40.93 -17.69 -36.63
C LEU A 735 42.04 -17.41 -35.62
N ASN A 736 41.68 -17.07 -34.39
CA ASN A 736 42.64 -16.79 -33.33
C ASN A 736 43.43 -18.06 -32.92
N GLU A 737 42.76 -19.21 -32.87
CA GLU A 737 43.41 -20.51 -32.67
C GLU A 737 44.41 -20.81 -33.79
N GLN A 738 44.03 -20.64 -35.07
CA GLN A 738 44.94 -20.82 -36.21
C GLN A 738 46.16 -19.89 -36.16
N VAL A 739 45.97 -18.63 -35.79
CA VAL A 739 47.08 -17.66 -35.61
C VAL A 739 47.99 -18.10 -34.46
N THR A 740 47.41 -18.59 -33.37
CA THR A 740 48.17 -19.06 -32.21
C THR A 740 48.98 -20.30 -32.55
N ASP A 741 48.40 -21.25 -33.29
CA ASP A 741 49.09 -22.45 -33.77
C ASP A 741 50.23 -22.12 -34.74
N ALA A 742 49.99 -21.23 -35.71
CA ALA A 742 51.03 -20.78 -36.65
C ALA A 742 52.17 -20.05 -35.92
N ARG A 743 51.84 -19.27 -34.89
CA ARG A 743 52.82 -18.61 -34.03
C ARG A 743 53.62 -19.63 -33.22
N ASN A 744 52.97 -20.56 -32.54
CA ASN A 744 53.61 -21.61 -31.76
C ASN A 744 54.53 -22.47 -32.63
N TYR A 745 54.09 -22.81 -33.85
CA TYR A 745 54.91 -23.52 -34.83
C TYR A 745 56.17 -22.72 -35.21
N SER A 746 56.01 -21.41 -35.46
CA SER A 746 57.14 -20.51 -35.77
C SER A 746 58.12 -20.39 -34.60
N GLU A 747 57.60 -20.23 -33.37
CA GLU A 747 58.40 -20.18 -32.15
C GLU A 747 59.15 -21.50 -31.90
N ASN A 748 58.50 -22.65 -32.14
CA ASN A 748 59.12 -23.97 -32.04
C ASN A 748 60.24 -24.17 -33.07
N ILE A 749 60.07 -23.69 -34.32
CA ILE A 749 61.14 -23.72 -35.33
C ILE A 749 62.34 -22.91 -34.83
N VAL A 750 62.11 -21.68 -34.35
CA VAL A 750 63.19 -20.82 -33.84
C VAL A 750 63.88 -21.47 -32.64
N ALA A 751 63.13 -22.06 -31.71
CA ALA A 751 63.68 -22.71 -30.52
C ALA A 751 64.49 -23.98 -30.81
N THR A 752 64.23 -24.66 -31.93
CA THR A 752 64.89 -25.93 -32.30
C THR A 752 66.13 -25.72 -33.20
N LEU A 753 66.34 -24.50 -33.71
CA LEU A 753 67.49 -24.16 -34.54
C LEU A 753 68.72 -23.85 -33.67
N TYR A 754 69.69 -24.78 -33.65
CA TYR A 754 70.96 -24.63 -32.93
C TYR A 754 72.07 -23.93 -33.74
N GLN A 755 71.73 -23.34 -34.90
CA GLN A 755 72.64 -22.59 -35.76
C GLN A 755 72.33 -21.07 -35.71
N PRO A 756 73.29 -20.17 -35.95
CA PRO A 756 73.04 -18.73 -35.97
C PRO A 756 71.97 -18.37 -37.01
N LEU A 757 70.88 -17.75 -36.56
CA LEU A 757 69.77 -17.30 -37.41
C LEU A 757 69.99 -15.84 -37.83
N LEU A 758 69.97 -15.57 -39.13
CA LEU A 758 69.97 -14.21 -39.69
C LEU A 758 68.54 -13.88 -40.14
N VAL A 759 67.83 -13.05 -39.38
CA VAL A 759 66.49 -12.59 -39.76
C VAL A 759 66.64 -11.39 -40.67
N LEU A 760 65.99 -11.40 -41.84
CA LEU A 760 66.03 -10.31 -42.79
C LEU A 760 64.66 -9.67 -42.92
N ASP A 761 64.61 -8.34 -43.02
CA ASP A 761 63.41 -7.64 -43.44
C ASP A 761 63.11 -7.88 -44.94
N LYS A 762 61.97 -7.37 -45.39
CA LYS A 762 61.52 -7.41 -46.81
C LYS A 762 62.45 -6.68 -47.79
N HIS A 763 63.49 -6.01 -47.31
CA HIS A 763 64.55 -5.35 -48.09
C HIS A 763 65.92 -6.03 -47.91
N LEU A 764 65.95 -7.27 -47.41
CA LEU A 764 67.16 -8.07 -47.20
C LEU A 764 68.17 -7.41 -46.23
N ARG A 765 67.67 -6.66 -45.25
CA ARG A 765 68.48 -6.09 -44.17
C ARG A 765 68.34 -6.92 -42.91
N VAL A 766 69.47 -7.16 -42.24
CA VAL A 766 69.55 -7.85 -40.95
C VAL A 766 68.94 -7.02 -39.85
#